data_AF-A0A1U8JV18-F1
#
_entry.id   AF-A0A1U8JV18-F1
#
_cell.length_a   1.000
_cell.length_b   1.000
_cell.length_c   1.000
_cell.angle_alpha   90.00
_cell.angle_beta   90.00
_cell.angle_gamma   90.00
#
_symmetry.space_group_name_H-M   'P 1'
#
loop_
_entity.id
_entity.type
_entity.pdbx_description
1 polymer ?
#
loop_
_entity_poly.entity_id
_entity_poly.type
_entity_poly.pdbx_seq_one_letter_code
_entity_poly.pdbx_strand_id
1 'polypeptide(L)'
;MLGSLSLLAATPFAFRSFSPSSNNNRSLSSGTNHQIAKQLATESGRGSQKLLRRHVFPVYRRVSYGSPISAVMIDDSSTITTSEENTQNIGILDIDSALRPFKDHFQYRIKKFVDQKNLFENYEGGLEEFAKGYLRFGFNREEDGIVYREWAPAAQEAQVVGDFNGWDGSNHKMEKNEFGVWSIKIPDSEGNPAIPHNSRVKFRFKHGDGVWVDRIPAWIKYAIVDPTRFGAPYDGVHWDPPPSERYEFKYPRPPKPKAPRIYEAHVGMSSSEPRINSYREFADDVLPRIQANNYNTVQLMAVMEHSYYASFGYHVTNFFSVSSRSGTPEDLKYLIDKAHSLGLRVLMDVVHSHASNNVTDGLNGFDVGQSSQESYFHTGERGYHKLWDSRLFNYGNWEVLRFLLSNLRWWLEEFKFDGFRFDGVTSMLYHHHGINMPFTGDYNEYFSEATDVDAVVYLMLANSLINNILPDATVIAEDVSGMPGLGRPVSEGGIGFDYRLAMAIPDKWIDYLKNKNDEEWSMMDLSCSLTNRRYTEKCISYAESHDQSIVGDKTIAFFLMDKEMYSGMSCLTDASPTIDRGIALHKMIHFITMALGGEGYLNFMGNEFGHPEWIDFPREGNGWSYEKCRRQWTLVDTDHLRYKFMNAFDRAMNALDDKFSFLSSTKQIVSCTDEENKVIVFERGDLVFVFNFHPENTYDGYKVGCDLPGKYRVALDSDAWEFGGHGRVGHDVDHFTSPEGIPGVPETNFNNRPNSFKVLSPARTCVVYYKVDESVEETNGINVISVSETLEMDASKQKNAEESAILILPRLIMEIKKIHKKLMTVTPPVSMRNCKKMEQSRKVLKNQQLLC
;
A
#
# COMPACT_ATOMS: atom_id res chain seq x y z
N MET A 1 13.70 22.38 6.50
CA MET A 1 14.50 21.26 7.06
C MET A 1 13.98 19.90 6.59
N LEU A 2 13.63 19.75 5.30
CA LEU A 2 13.15 18.47 4.74
C LEU A 2 14.16 17.84 3.74
N GLY A 3 15.30 18.49 3.46
CA GLY A 3 16.21 18.12 2.38
C GLY A 3 17.24 17.02 2.72
N SER A 4 16.98 16.12 3.66
CA SER A 4 18.00 15.17 4.14
C SER A 4 17.64 13.69 4.01
N LEU A 5 16.46 13.35 3.50
CA LEU A 5 16.15 11.97 3.08
C LEU A 5 16.63 11.68 1.63
N SER A 6 16.93 12.70 0.84
CA SER A 6 17.37 12.57 -0.57
C SER A 6 18.89 12.55 -0.78
N LEU A 7 19.70 12.44 0.28
CA LEU A 7 21.17 12.53 0.19
C LEU A 7 21.90 11.16 0.15
N LEU A 8 21.17 10.07 -0.02
CA LEU A 8 21.73 8.73 -0.19
C LEU A 8 21.70 8.28 -1.66
N ALA A 9 22.20 9.10 -2.58
CA ALA A 9 22.65 8.63 -3.89
C ALA A 9 23.59 9.65 -4.58
N ALA A 10 24.61 9.11 -5.24
CA ALA A 10 25.53 9.77 -6.18
C ALA A 10 26.71 10.59 -5.60
N THR A 11 27.83 9.90 -5.35
CA THR A 11 29.15 10.42 -5.74
C THR A 11 29.58 9.75 -7.05
N PRO A 12 29.81 10.49 -8.14
CA PRO A 12 30.30 9.90 -9.38
C PRO A 12 31.82 9.69 -9.30
N PHE A 13 32.25 8.44 -9.49
CA PHE A 13 33.64 8.08 -9.73
C PHE A 13 34.11 8.69 -11.06
N ALA A 14 34.91 9.75 -10.99
CA ALA A 14 35.62 10.28 -12.14
C ALA A 14 36.94 9.53 -12.34
N PHE A 15 36.98 8.61 -13.31
CA PHE A 15 38.22 8.17 -13.94
C PHE A 15 38.80 9.34 -14.75
N ARG A 16 39.92 9.91 -14.30
CA ARG A 16 40.80 10.73 -15.15
C ARG A 16 42.15 10.06 -15.30
N SER A 17 42.36 9.57 -16.51
CA SER A 17 43.66 9.22 -17.09
C SER A 17 44.62 10.40 -17.08
N PHE A 18 45.82 10.23 -16.52
CA PHE A 18 47.00 11.01 -16.87
C PHE A 18 48.26 10.13 -16.84
N SER A 19 48.92 10.04 -17.99
CA SER A 19 50.28 9.53 -18.19
C SER A 19 51.31 10.67 -18.06
N PRO A 20 52.62 10.37 -17.88
CA PRO A 20 53.48 11.03 -16.89
C PRO A 20 54.52 11.99 -17.46
N SER A 21 55.08 12.86 -16.62
CA SER A 21 56.45 13.39 -16.81
C SER A 21 57.13 13.87 -15.51
N SER A 22 58.15 13.09 -15.12
CA SER A 22 59.51 13.46 -14.66
C SER A 22 59.79 14.21 -13.33
N ASN A 23 60.63 13.52 -12.54
CA ASN A 23 61.79 13.97 -11.72
C ASN A 23 61.48 14.75 -10.42
N ASN A 24 62.08 14.47 -9.25
CA ASN A 24 63.37 13.84 -8.97
C ASN A 24 63.49 13.42 -7.48
N ASN A 25 64.15 12.28 -7.27
CA ASN A 25 65.14 11.96 -6.23
C ASN A 25 64.82 11.58 -4.77
N ARG A 26 65.35 10.37 -4.47
CA ARG A 26 65.97 9.81 -3.23
C ARG A 26 64.99 9.34 -2.14
N SER A 27 65.11 8.14 -1.56
CA SER A 27 66.26 7.23 -1.40
C SER A 27 65.83 5.77 -1.19
N LEU A 28 66.68 4.86 -1.65
CA LEU A 28 66.58 3.39 -1.62
C LEU A 28 66.73 2.76 -0.22
N SER A 29 66.04 1.63 -0.01
CA SER A 29 66.68 0.37 0.38
C SER A 29 65.90 -0.85 -0.17
N SER A 30 66.59 -1.60 -1.02
CA SER A 30 66.26 -2.88 -1.69
C SER A 30 66.19 -4.05 -0.70
N GLY A 31 65.32 -5.05 -0.86
CA GLY A 31 65.33 -6.12 -1.89
C GLY A 31 65.76 -7.45 -1.21
N THR A 32 65.32 -8.67 -1.55
CA THR A 32 65.07 -9.20 -2.89
C THR A 32 64.43 -10.61 -2.83
N ASN A 33 63.39 -10.82 -3.67
CA ASN A 33 63.00 -11.97 -4.52
C ASN A 33 63.33 -13.45 -4.19
N HIS A 34 62.36 -14.34 -4.46
CA HIS A 34 62.45 -15.30 -5.59
C HIS A 34 61.09 -15.92 -6.00
N GLN A 35 60.82 -15.93 -7.30
CA GLN A 35 59.85 -16.79 -8.01
C GLN A 35 60.46 -18.18 -8.26
N ILE A 36 59.63 -19.21 -8.57
CA ILE A 36 59.66 -20.00 -9.84
C ILE A 36 58.73 -21.25 -9.81
N ALA A 37 57.92 -21.34 -10.87
CA ALA A 37 57.44 -22.47 -11.72
C ALA A 37 56.79 -23.79 -11.22
N LYS A 38 55.54 -23.98 -11.69
CA LYS A 38 54.94 -25.05 -12.55
C LYS A 38 55.79 -26.26 -13.03
N GLN A 39 55.23 -27.49 -12.93
CA GLN A 39 54.63 -28.36 -14.00
C GLN A 39 54.84 -29.91 -13.88
N LEU A 40 53.72 -30.66 -14.01
CA LEU A 40 53.43 -31.91 -14.80
C LEU A 40 53.80 -33.37 -14.39
N ALA A 41 52.76 -34.23 -14.57
CA ALA A 41 52.68 -35.65 -15.02
C ALA A 41 53.11 -36.78 -14.04
N THR A 42 52.58 -38.03 -13.98
CA THR A 42 51.76 -38.90 -14.86
C THR A 42 51.25 -40.16 -14.10
N GLU A 43 50.42 -40.97 -14.77
CA GLU A 43 49.59 -42.15 -14.40
C GLU A 43 50.21 -43.43 -13.76
N SER A 44 49.35 -44.25 -13.10
CA SER A 44 49.15 -45.73 -13.20
C SER A 44 48.32 -46.22 -11.99
N GLY A 45 47.44 -47.24 -11.95
CA GLY A 45 46.87 -48.21 -12.90
C GLY A 45 46.31 -49.45 -12.15
N ARG A 46 45.06 -49.89 -12.47
CA ARG A 46 44.42 -51.24 -12.27
C ARG A 46 44.12 -51.72 -10.82
N GLY A 47 43.02 -52.41 -10.46
CA GLY A 47 41.81 -52.93 -11.11
C GLY A 47 41.29 -54.18 -10.37
N SER A 48 39.96 -54.36 -10.19
CA SER A 48 39.25 -55.67 -10.31
C SER A 48 37.72 -55.56 -10.15
N GLN A 49 36.98 -56.35 -10.94
CA GLN A 49 35.52 -56.42 -11.13
C GLN A 49 34.86 -57.49 -10.22
N LYS A 50 33.56 -57.41 -9.85
CA LYS A 50 32.35 -58.13 -10.38
C LYS A 50 31.34 -58.22 -9.18
N LEU A 51 30.01 -58.31 -9.24
CA LEU A 51 29.02 -58.70 -10.26
C LEU A 51 27.59 -58.23 -9.85
N LEU A 52 26.70 -58.17 -10.85
CA LEU A 52 25.31 -57.69 -10.92
C LEU A 52 24.24 -58.24 -9.93
N ARG A 53 23.17 -57.45 -9.72
CA ARG A 53 21.77 -57.85 -10.04
C ARG A 53 20.82 -56.64 -10.22
N ARG A 54 20.22 -56.55 -11.42
CA ARG A 54 19.08 -55.68 -11.78
C ARG A 54 17.79 -56.21 -11.17
N HIS A 55 16.87 -55.34 -10.71
CA HIS A 55 15.42 -55.54 -10.76
C HIS A 55 14.75 -54.22 -11.20
N VAL A 56 13.89 -54.32 -12.22
CA VAL A 56 13.01 -53.28 -12.74
C VAL A 56 11.59 -53.81 -12.58
N PHE A 57 10.68 -53.02 -12.00
CA PHE A 57 9.25 -53.10 -12.31
C PHE A 57 8.60 -51.71 -12.24
N PRO A 58 7.63 -51.41 -13.13
CA PRO A 58 6.97 -50.11 -13.24
C PRO A 58 5.64 -50.08 -12.48
N VAL A 59 5.22 -48.92 -11.98
CA VAL A 59 3.83 -48.71 -11.54
C VAL A 59 3.33 -47.34 -12.02
N TYR A 60 2.42 -47.41 -12.99
CA TYR A 60 1.45 -46.37 -13.32
C TYR A 60 0.51 -46.12 -12.13
N ARG A 61 0.22 -44.86 -11.79
CA ARG A 61 -1.00 -44.52 -11.05
C ARG A 61 -1.64 -43.22 -11.54
N ARG A 62 -2.88 -43.39 -12.01
CA ARG A 62 -3.88 -42.36 -12.32
C ARG A 62 -4.02 -41.37 -11.16
N VAL A 63 -4.06 -40.08 -11.48
CA VAL A 63 -4.59 -39.04 -10.59
C VAL A 63 -6.10 -38.94 -10.86
N SER A 64 -6.90 -39.22 -9.84
CA SER A 64 -8.35 -38.97 -9.82
C SER A 64 -8.65 -37.91 -8.76
N TYR A 65 -9.39 -36.88 -9.16
CA TYR A 65 -9.96 -35.84 -8.31
C TYR A 65 -10.85 -36.43 -7.21
N GLY A 66 -10.77 -35.86 -6.00
CA GLY A 66 -11.72 -36.09 -4.92
C GLY A 66 -11.27 -35.47 -3.59
N SER A 67 -11.84 -34.30 -3.26
CA SER A 67 -11.92 -33.78 -1.88
C SER A 67 -13.05 -34.55 -1.13
N PRO A 68 -12.94 -34.79 0.18
CA PRO A 68 -13.48 -33.80 1.11
C PRO A 68 -12.66 -33.58 2.40
N ILE A 69 -12.85 -32.37 2.90
CA ILE A 69 -12.48 -31.78 4.19
C ILE A 69 -12.72 -32.75 5.37
N SER A 70 -11.70 -32.93 6.22
CA SER A 70 -11.88 -33.39 7.59
C SER A 70 -11.09 -32.48 8.53
N ALA A 71 -11.82 -31.77 9.39
CA ALA A 71 -11.27 -31.00 10.49
C ALA A 71 -10.51 -31.94 11.44
N VAL A 72 -9.25 -31.62 11.72
CA VAL A 72 -8.48 -32.26 12.78
C VAL A 72 -8.48 -31.29 13.96
N MET A 73 -9.23 -31.65 15.01
CA MET A 73 -9.02 -31.09 16.33
C MET A 73 -7.69 -31.62 16.86
N ILE A 74 -6.78 -30.74 17.23
CA ILE A 74 -5.55 -31.11 17.93
C ILE A 74 -5.82 -30.92 19.43
N ASP A 75 -5.68 -32.02 20.16
CA ASP A 75 -5.86 -32.12 21.59
C ASP A 75 -4.58 -31.64 22.30
N ASP A 76 -4.73 -30.68 23.20
CA ASP A 76 -3.67 -30.05 23.99
C ASP A 76 -3.27 -30.93 25.18
N SER A 77 -2.24 -31.79 25.02
CA SER A 77 -1.43 -32.23 26.15
C SER A 77 -0.08 -32.83 25.72
N SER A 78 0.92 -31.99 25.44
CA SER A 78 2.34 -32.41 25.46
C SER A 78 3.26 -31.22 25.72
N THR A 79 3.09 -30.57 26.87
CA THR A 79 3.95 -29.48 27.33
C THR A 79 5.21 -30.09 27.97
N ILE A 80 6.40 -29.71 27.45
CA ILE A 80 7.76 -29.74 28.03
C ILE A 80 8.88 -30.37 27.15
N THR A 81 8.59 -31.07 26.04
CA THR A 81 9.66 -31.69 25.20
C THR A 81 9.96 -31.03 23.84
N THR A 82 9.39 -29.87 23.48
CA THR A 82 9.49 -29.32 22.10
C THR A 82 10.28 -28.01 21.92
N SER A 83 10.86 -27.40 22.97
CA SER A 83 11.54 -26.10 22.83
C SER A 83 12.94 -26.19 22.19
N GLU A 84 13.69 -27.27 22.41
CA GLU A 84 15.04 -27.41 21.84
C GLU A 84 15.03 -27.85 20.37
N GLU A 85 14.14 -28.75 19.96
CA GLU A 85 14.03 -29.20 18.56
C GLU A 85 13.59 -28.07 17.61
N ASN A 86 12.69 -27.18 18.05
CA ASN A 86 12.22 -26.04 17.27
C ASN A 86 13.30 -24.95 17.04
N THR A 87 14.36 -24.90 17.83
CA THR A 87 15.47 -23.92 17.64
C THR A 87 16.56 -24.43 16.69
N GLN A 88 16.55 -25.71 16.32
CA GLN A 88 17.57 -26.30 15.45
C GLN A 88 17.17 -26.36 13.96
N ASN A 89 15.87 -26.39 13.66
CA ASN A 89 15.36 -26.49 12.28
C ASN A 89 14.81 -25.14 11.79
N ILE A 90 15.62 -24.42 11.02
CA ILE A 90 15.31 -23.06 10.53
C ILE A 90 14.98 -23.16 9.03
N GLY A 91 13.70 -23.22 8.70
CA GLY A 91 13.20 -23.51 7.34
C GLY A 91 13.72 -22.58 6.25
N ILE A 92 13.94 -21.29 6.55
CA ILE A 92 14.47 -20.33 5.58
C ILE A 92 15.90 -20.68 5.07
N LEU A 93 16.67 -21.48 5.81
CA LEU A 93 18.02 -21.92 5.39
C LEU A 93 17.99 -22.95 4.23
N ASP A 94 16.84 -23.59 4.01
CA ASP A 94 16.62 -24.50 2.88
C ASP A 94 16.05 -23.77 1.66
N ILE A 95 15.36 -22.65 1.87
CA ILE A 95 14.87 -21.76 0.81
C ILE A 95 16.03 -20.99 0.20
N ASP A 96 16.95 -20.50 1.04
CA ASP A 96 18.15 -19.80 0.62
C ASP A 96 19.40 -20.32 1.33
N SER A 97 20.16 -21.15 0.59
CA SER A 97 21.39 -21.74 1.10
C SER A 97 22.49 -20.73 1.46
N ALA A 98 22.44 -19.50 0.94
CA ALA A 98 23.39 -18.44 1.28
C ALA A 98 23.21 -17.90 2.71
N LEU A 99 22.11 -18.25 3.39
CA LEU A 99 21.88 -17.91 4.80
C LEU A 99 22.60 -18.86 5.77
N ARG A 100 23.04 -20.04 5.32
CA ARG A 100 23.66 -21.07 6.18
C ARG A 100 24.90 -20.60 6.95
N PRO A 101 25.80 -19.76 6.40
CA PRO A 101 26.93 -19.19 7.16
C PRO A 101 26.50 -18.36 8.38
N PHE A 102 25.27 -17.85 8.40
CA PHE A 102 24.72 -17.01 9.47
C PHE A 102 23.80 -17.78 10.42
N LYS A 103 23.88 -19.12 10.42
CA LYS A 103 23.02 -19.99 11.25
C LYS A 103 23.00 -19.56 12.72
N ASP A 104 24.16 -19.22 13.28
CA ASP A 104 24.28 -18.83 14.70
C ASP A 104 23.49 -17.54 14.99
N HIS A 105 23.52 -16.57 14.07
CA HIS A 105 22.74 -15.34 14.16
C HIS A 105 21.22 -15.65 14.20
N PHE A 106 20.74 -16.54 13.32
CA PHE A 106 19.34 -16.94 13.31
C PHE A 106 18.95 -17.78 14.53
N GLN A 107 19.83 -18.66 15.02
CA GLN A 107 19.58 -19.42 16.25
C GLN A 107 19.44 -18.49 17.46
N TYR A 108 20.30 -17.47 17.58
CA TYR A 108 20.19 -16.47 18.62
C TYR A 108 18.88 -15.68 18.53
N ARG A 109 18.52 -15.19 17.34
CA ARG A 109 17.27 -14.48 17.07
C ARG A 109 16.04 -15.32 17.44
N ILE A 110 15.96 -16.55 16.96
CA ILE A 110 14.81 -17.43 17.19
C ILE A 110 14.72 -17.80 18.67
N LYS A 111 15.87 -18.08 19.32
CA LYS A 111 15.89 -18.31 20.77
C LYS A 111 15.33 -17.11 21.53
N LYS A 112 15.76 -15.89 21.22
CA LYS A 112 15.23 -14.67 21.85
C LYS A 112 13.73 -14.51 21.66
N PHE A 113 13.23 -14.75 20.44
CA PHE A 113 11.79 -14.72 20.15
C PHE A 113 11.02 -15.75 20.99
N VAL A 114 11.46 -17.01 21.02
CA VAL A 114 10.82 -18.09 21.78
C VAL A 114 10.85 -17.81 23.28
N ASP A 115 12.01 -17.38 23.80
CA ASP A 115 12.16 -17.03 25.22
C ASP A 115 11.19 -15.90 25.59
N GLN A 116 11.11 -14.83 24.78
CA GLN A 116 10.21 -13.71 25.04
C GLN A 116 8.73 -14.12 24.97
N LYS A 117 8.35 -14.97 24.02
CA LYS A 117 6.98 -15.49 23.90
C LYS A 117 6.61 -16.35 25.13
N ASN A 118 7.51 -17.23 25.56
CA ASN A 118 7.31 -18.06 26.76
C ASN A 118 7.13 -17.20 28.02
N LEU A 119 7.81 -16.05 28.12
CA LEU A 119 7.60 -15.11 29.22
C LEU A 119 6.17 -14.53 29.19
N PHE A 120 5.63 -14.17 28.02
CA PHE A 120 4.23 -13.73 27.92
C PHE A 120 3.24 -14.82 28.31
N GLU A 121 3.47 -16.06 27.89
CA GLU A 121 2.64 -17.21 28.27
C GLU A 121 2.64 -17.41 29.79
N ASN A 122 3.81 -17.34 30.44
CA ASN A 122 3.94 -17.58 31.87
C ASN A 122 3.39 -16.46 32.76
N TYR A 123 3.50 -15.19 32.33
CA TYR A 123 3.23 -14.04 33.21
C TYR A 123 2.04 -13.17 32.79
N GLU A 124 1.57 -13.26 31.54
CA GLU A 124 0.57 -12.33 30.98
C GLU A 124 -0.62 -13.03 30.32
N GLY A 125 -0.65 -14.37 30.33
CA GLY A 125 -1.70 -15.15 29.68
C GLY A 125 -1.50 -15.30 28.16
N GLY A 126 -0.27 -15.10 27.67
CA GLY A 126 0.10 -15.24 26.27
C GLY A 126 0.10 -13.92 25.49
N LEU A 127 0.60 -14.00 24.24
CA LEU A 127 0.81 -12.83 23.37
C LEU A 127 -0.47 -12.04 23.10
N GLU A 128 -1.60 -12.73 22.90
CA GLU A 128 -2.87 -12.07 22.62
C GLU A 128 -3.38 -11.29 23.84
N GLU A 129 -3.38 -11.87 25.04
CA GLU A 129 -3.81 -11.14 26.24
C GLU A 129 -2.86 -10.01 26.61
N PHE A 130 -1.57 -10.21 26.43
CA PHE A 130 -0.56 -9.16 26.62
C PHE A 130 -0.87 -7.90 25.77
N ALA A 131 -1.35 -8.11 24.54
CA ALA A 131 -1.73 -7.05 23.61
C ALA A 131 -3.09 -6.38 23.92
N LYS A 132 -3.80 -6.75 24.99
CA LYS A 132 -5.00 -6.02 25.46
C LYS A 132 -4.65 -4.91 26.47
N GLY A 133 -3.42 -4.40 26.45
CA GLY A 133 -2.95 -3.37 27.37
C GLY A 133 -3.82 -2.11 27.36
N TYR A 134 -4.42 -1.75 26.23
CA TYR A 134 -5.30 -0.57 26.10
C TYR A 134 -6.62 -0.67 26.91
N LEU A 135 -7.01 -1.88 27.34
CA LEU A 135 -8.13 -2.09 28.27
C LEU A 135 -7.73 -1.93 29.75
N ARG A 136 -6.42 -1.82 30.03
CA ARG A 136 -5.87 -1.66 31.39
C ARG A 136 -5.23 -0.29 31.59
N PHE A 137 -4.45 0.16 30.62
CA PHE A 137 -3.75 1.44 30.60
C PHE A 137 -4.57 2.53 29.93
N GLY A 138 -4.29 3.79 30.26
CA GLY A 138 -5.13 4.91 29.88
C GLY A 138 -6.44 4.92 30.67
N PHE A 139 -7.42 5.70 30.21
CA PHE A 139 -8.73 5.81 30.85
C PHE A 139 -9.65 4.69 30.39
N ASN A 140 -10.11 3.86 31.33
CA ASN A 140 -11.02 2.76 31.08
C ASN A 140 -12.23 2.85 32.02
N ARG A 141 -13.41 2.58 31.46
CA ARG A 141 -14.66 2.53 32.20
C ARG A 141 -14.74 1.19 32.96
N GLU A 142 -14.97 1.25 34.27
CA GLU A 142 -15.25 0.09 35.11
C GLU A 142 -16.60 0.29 35.85
N GLU A 143 -17.03 -0.70 36.62
CA GLU A 143 -18.23 -0.57 37.46
C GLU A 143 -18.03 0.58 38.46
N ASP A 144 -19.00 1.50 38.49
CA ASP A 144 -19.07 2.69 39.34
C ASP A 144 -17.93 3.73 39.19
N GLY A 145 -17.18 3.73 38.09
CA GLY A 145 -16.17 4.77 37.88
C GLY A 145 -15.26 4.59 36.67
N ILE A 146 -14.21 5.40 36.64
CA ILE A 146 -13.15 5.36 35.62
C ILE A 146 -11.84 4.96 36.31
N VAL A 147 -11.18 3.96 35.77
CA VAL A 147 -9.81 3.60 36.18
C VAL A 147 -8.83 4.16 35.17
N TYR A 148 -7.83 4.87 35.69
CA TYR A 148 -6.72 5.38 34.91
C TYR A 148 -5.43 4.73 35.38
N ARG A 149 -4.64 4.20 34.43
CA ARG A 149 -3.30 3.66 34.69
C ARG A 149 -2.27 4.23 33.71
N GLU A 150 -1.07 4.51 34.22
CA GLU A 150 0.03 5.08 33.43
C GLU A 150 1.38 4.51 33.87
N TRP A 151 2.24 4.15 32.91
CA TRP A 151 3.59 3.69 33.23
C TRP A 151 4.55 4.88 33.26
N ALA A 152 5.00 5.24 34.47
CA ALA A 152 5.91 6.36 34.70
C ALA A 152 6.83 6.04 35.90
N PRO A 153 7.75 5.06 35.75
CA PRO A 153 8.59 4.56 36.84
C PRO A 153 9.51 5.64 37.43
N ALA A 154 9.91 6.65 36.64
CA ALA A 154 10.74 7.75 37.13
C ALA A 154 9.97 8.74 38.04
N ALA A 155 8.64 8.77 37.99
CA ALA A 155 7.86 9.68 38.82
C ALA A 155 7.91 9.28 40.31
N GLN A 156 7.88 10.29 41.19
CA GLN A 156 7.83 10.13 42.65
C GLN A 156 6.45 10.46 43.24
N GLU A 157 5.74 11.40 42.63
CA GLU A 157 4.33 11.69 42.89
C GLU A 157 3.61 11.80 41.56
N ALA A 158 2.36 11.34 41.48
CA ALA A 158 1.52 11.52 40.30
C ALA A 158 0.06 11.80 40.65
N GLN A 159 -0.61 12.52 39.75
CA GLN A 159 -1.99 13.00 39.83
C GLN A 159 -2.63 12.97 38.45
N VAL A 160 -3.97 12.94 38.44
CA VAL A 160 -4.76 13.20 37.22
C VAL A 160 -5.36 14.60 37.32
N VAL A 161 -5.22 15.39 36.27
CA VAL A 161 -5.79 16.75 36.19
C VAL A 161 -6.58 16.91 34.91
N GLY A 162 -7.59 17.77 34.93
CA GLY A 162 -8.38 18.06 33.76
C GLY A 162 -9.53 19.02 34.05
N ASP A 163 -10.39 19.25 33.06
CA ASP A 163 -11.54 20.13 33.21
C ASP A 163 -12.47 19.67 34.35
N PHE A 164 -12.59 18.34 34.54
CA PHE A 164 -13.45 17.72 35.57
C PHE A 164 -13.07 18.07 37.02
N ASN A 165 -11.82 18.46 37.29
CA ASN A 165 -11.35 18.82 38.62
C ASN A 165 -10.76 20.24 38.68
N GLY A 166 -11.09 21.10 37.72
CA GLY A 166 -10.59 22.47 37.65
C GLY A 166 -9.06 22.55 37.52
N TRP A 167 -8.44 21.52 36.93
CA TRP A 167 -6.99 21.38 36.80
C TRP A 167 -6.21 21.29 38.13
N ASP A 168 -6.90 20.92 39.22
CA ASP A 168 -6.31 20.64 40.53
C ASP A 168 -6.34 19.13 40.85
N GLY A 169 -5.16 18.52 40.90
CA GLY A 169 -4.96 17.11 41.16
C GLY A 169 -4.84 16.75 42.65
N SER A 170 -5.00 17.72 43.56
CA SER A 170 -4.84 17.53 45.01
C SER A 170 -5.70 16.38 45.57
N ASN A 171 -6.91 16.21 45.03
CA ASN A 171 -7.87 15.14 45.39
C ASN A 171 -7.83 13.92 44.45
N HIS A 172 -6.92 13.88 43.47
CA HIS A 172 -6.82 12.83 42.46
C HIS A 172 -5.38 12.30 42.36
N LYS A 173 -4.77 12.02 43.52
CA LYS A 173 -3.44 11.41 43.62
C LYS A 173 -3.50 9.94 43.21
N MET A 174 -2.47 9.50 42.51
CA MET A 174 -2.34 8.13 42.03
C MET A 174 -1.45 7.31 42.98
N GLU A 175 -1.59 6.00 42.94
CA GLU A 175 -0.76 5.05 43.69
C GLU A 175 0.17 4.31 42.73
N LYS A 176 1.46 4.21 43.09
CA LYS A 176 2.50 3.55 42.31
C LYS A 176 2.71 2.11 42.79
N ASN A 177 2.70 1.15 41.88
CA ASN A 177 3.06 -0.23 42.19
C ASN A 177 4.59 -0.49 42.07
N GLU A 178 5.00 -1.73 42.34
CA GLU A 178 6.42 -2.15 42.31
C GLU A 178 7.08 -2.08 40.92
N PHE A 179 6.29 -2.08 39.85
CA PHE A 179 6.76 -1.97 38.46
C PHE A 179 6.75 -0.53 37.92
N GLY A 180 6.39 0.44 38.77
CA GLY A 180 6.32 1.86 38.39
C GLY A 180 5.09 2.24 37.57
N VAL A 181 4.06 1.41 37.59
CA VAL A 181 2.73 1.75 37.05
C VAL A 181 1.95 2.50 38.13
N TRP A 182 1.45 3.67 37.75
CA TRP A 182 0.57 4.50 38.57
C TRP A 182 -0.88 4.16 38.28
N SER A 183 -1.74 4.14 39.29
CA SER A 183 -3.17 3.89 39.12
C SER A 183 -4.05 4.74 40.03
N ILE A 184 -5.27 5.02 39.57
CA ILE A 184 -6.34 5.64 40.36
C ILE A 184 -7.70 5.15 39.85
N LYS A 185 -8.64 4.90 40.76
CA LYS A 185 -10.07 4.75 40.44
C LYS A 185 -10.79 6.04 40.84
N ILE A 186 -11.43 6.69 39.89
CA ILE A 186 -12.21 7.91 40.09
C ILE A 186 -13.69 7.50 40.07
N PRO A 187 -14.39 7.54 41.21
CA PRO A 187 -15.77 7.09 41.30
C PRO A 187 -16.69 8.07 40.59
N ASP A 188 -17.79 7.55 40.05
CA ASP A 188 -18.84 8.38 39.48
C ASP A 188 -19.50 9.27 40.52
N SER A 189 -20.00 10.41 40.05
CA SER A 189 -20.73 11.35 40.90
C SER A 189 -22.18 11.43 40.44
N GLU A 190 -23.10 11.07 41.33
CA GLU A 190 -24.56 11.19 41.10
C GLU A 190 -25.05 10.46 39.84
N GLY A 191 -24.42 9.33 39.49
CA GLY A 191 -24.76 8.54 38.30
C GLY A 191 -24.20 9.07 36.98
N ASN A 192 -23.41 10.15 37.02
CA ASN A 192 -22.69 10.67 35.86
C ASN A 192 -21.22 10.21 35.88
N PRO A 193 -20.62 9.95 34.69
CA PRO A 193 -19.19 9.66 34.59
C PRO A 193 -18.34 10.73 35.26
N ALA A 194 -17.38 10.31 36.10
CA ALA A 194 -16.51 11.22 36.84
C ALA A 194 -15.71 12.19 35.94
N ILE A 195 -15.34 11.72 34.75
CA ILE A 195 -14.71 12.52 33.70
C ILE A 195 -15.69 12.57 32.53
N PRO A 196 -16.26 13.73 32.20
CA PRO A 196 -17.16 13.85 31.06
C PRO A 196 -16.50 13.47 29.74
N HIS A 197 -17.26 12.85 28.83
CA HIS A 197 -16.85 12.67 27.43
C HIS A 197 -16.42 14.02 26.83
N ASN A 198 -15.36 13.99 26.01
CA ASN A 198 -14.83 15.14 25.29
C ASN A 198 -14.29 16.27 26.20
N SER A 199 -13.95 15.95 27.46
CA SER A 199 -13.26 16.87 28.37
C SER A 199 -11.75 16.66 28.37
N ARG A 200 -10.99 17.72 28.66
CA ARG A 200 -9.52 17.68 28.61
C ARG A 200 -8.93 17.09 29.87
N VAL A 201 -7.83 16.35 29.71
CA VAL A 201 -7.12 15.62 30.76
C VAL A 201 -5.61 15.61 30.54
N LYS A 202 -4.84 15.61 31.62
CA LYS A 202 -3.38 15.41 31.64
C LYS A 202 -2.94 14.52 32.82
N PHE A 203 -1.84 13.83 32.61
CA PHE A 203 -1.05 13.18 33.65
C PHE A 203 -0.11 14.22 34.27
N ARG A 204 -0.22 14.44 35.57
CA ARG A 204 0.62 15.40 36.31
C ARG A 204 1.56 14.63 37.23
N PHE A 205 2.87 14.83 37.11
CA PHE A 205 3.85 14.14 37.96
C PHE A 205 5.03 15.01 38.38
N LYS A 206 5.77 14.54 39.39
CA LYS A 206 7.05 15.11 39.83
C LYS A 206 8.17 14.09 39.72
N HIS A 207 9.38 14.60 39.47
CA HIS A 207 10.62 13.86 39.54
C HIS A 207 11.62 14.61 40.44
N GLY A 208 12.13 13.95 41.48
CA GLY A 208 12.97 14.58 42.51
C GLY A 208 12.25 15.70 43.27
N ASP A 209 13.01 16.69 43.76
CA ASP A 209 12.47 17.93 44.36
C ASP A 209 11.92 18.91 43.29
N GLY A 210 11.53 18.40 42.12
CA GLY A 210 11.10 19.16 40.97
C GLY A 210 9.68 19.75 41.09
N VAL A 211 9.36 20.61 40.13
CA VAL A 211 8.00 21.15 39.95
C VAL A 211 7.08 20.12 39.30
N TRP A 212 5.77 20.30 39.45
CA TRP A 212 4.79 19.51 38.70
C TRP A 212 4.97 19.67 37.20
N VAL A 213 4.91 18.54 36.50
CA VAL A 213 5.02 18.45 35.05
C VAL A 213 3.74 17.80 34.52
N ASP A 214 3.11 18.45 33.55
CA ASP A 214 1.88 17.95 32.93
C ASP A 214 2.20 17.37 31.55
N ARG A 215 1.68 16.16 31.29
CA ARG A 215 1.84 15.44 30.03
C ARG A 215 0.52 14.89 29.56
N ILE A 216 0.41 14.70 28.25
CA ILE A 216 -0.67 13.92 27.66
C ILE A 216 -0.43 12.45 28.04
N PRO A 217 -1.46 11.71 28.52
CA PRO A 217 -1.33 10.28 28.80
C PRO A 217 -0.87 9.49 27.58
N ALA A 218 0.07 8.56 27.76
CA ALA A 218 0.68 7.83 26.65
C ALA A 218 -0.36 7.00 25.85
N TRP A 219 -1.43 6.59 26.53
CA TRP A 219 -2.51 5.76 26.01
C TRP A 219 -3.78 6.56 25.68
N ILE A 220 -3.69 7.89 25.52
CA ILE A 220 -4.86 8.71 25.20
C ILE A 220 -5.41 8.34 23.80
N LYS A 221 -6.75 8.28 23.70
CA LYS A 221 -7.47 7.87 22.49
C LYS A 221 -7.77 9.03 21.53
N TYR A 222 -7.67 10.26 22.03
CA TYR A 222 -7.88 11.47 21.24
C TYR A 222 -7.13 12.64 21.88
N ALA A 223 -6.54 13.50 21.07
CA ALA A 223 -5.86 14.71 21.52
C ALA A 223 -6.17 15.84 20.55
N ILE A 224 -6.44 17.04 21.05
CA ILE A 224 -6.80 18.19 20.22
C ILE A 224 -5.85 19.35 20.46
N VAL A 225 -5.82 20.28 19.51
CA VAL A 225 -5.08 21.54 19.59
C VAL A 225 -6.03 22.69 19.29
N ASP A 226 -5.82 23.84 19.92
CA ASP A 226 -6.51 25.08 19.54
C ASP A 226 -6.02 25.55 18.16
N PRO A 227 -6.85 25.47 17.10
CA PRO A 227 -6.40 25.81 15.75
C PRO A 227 -6.21 27.32 15.55
N THR A 228 -6.68 28.16 16.48
CA THR A 228 -6.59 29.62 16.38
C THR A 228 -5.24 30.17 16.83
N ARG A 229 -4.44 29.35 17.54
CA ARG A 229 -3.14 29.74 18.09
C ARG A 229 -2.02 28.92 17.48
N PHE A 230 -1.16 29.58 16.72
CA PHE A 230 0.04 28.97 16.17
C PHE A 230 0.94 28.41 17.28
N GLY A 231 1.34 27.14 17.14
CA GLY A 231 2.19 26.46 18.12
C GLY A 231 1.51 26.19 19.47
N ALA A 232 0.17 26.14 19.52
CA ALA A 232 -0.53 25.72 20.72
C ALA A 232 -0.14 24.27 21.10
N PRO A 233 0.08 23.98 22.39
CA PRO A 233 0.25 22.62 22.84
C PRO A 233 -1.05 21.84 22.67
N TYR A 234 -0.93 20.52 22.59
CA TYR A 234 -2.07 19.63 22.57
C TYR A 234 -2.62 19.42 23.98
N ASP A 235 -3.90 19.10 24.03
CA ASP A 235 -4.60 18.61 25.21
C ASP A 235 -5.09 17.18 24.93
N GLY A 236 -4.82 16.27 25.86
CA GLY A 236 -5.43 14.95 25.84
C GLY A 236 -6.92 15.07 26.11
N VAL A 237 -7.74 14.31 25.38
CA VAL A 237 -9.20 14.35 25.49
C VAL A 237 -9.71 12.99 25.91
N HIS A 238 -10.55 12.96 26.94
CA HIS A 238 -11.22 11.74 27.35
C HIS A 238 -12.32 11.38 26.34
N TRP A 239 -12.02 10.42 25.47
CA TRP A 239 -12.94 9.98 24.41
C TRP A 239 -13.75 8.74 24.85
N ASP A 240 -14.91 8.97 25.46
CA ASP A 240 -15.90 7.93 25.79
C ASP A 240 -17.32 8.33 25.31
N PRO A 241 -17.58 8.39 23.99
CA PRO A 241 -18.85 8.90 23.46
C PRO A 241 -20.05 8.12 24.01
N PRO A 242 -21.21 8.77 24.22
CA PRO A 242 -22.43 8.06 24.63
C PRO A 242 -22.87 7.07 23.55
N PRO A 243 -23.71 6.06 23.87
CA PRO A 243 -24.18 5.07 22.90
C PRO A 243 -24.82 5.66 21.63
N SER A 244 -25.45 6.84 21.72
CA SER A 244 -26.05 7.55 20.58
C SER A 244 -25.04 8.13 19.59
N GLU A 245 -23.78 8.32 20.00
CA GLU A 245 -22.72 8.94 19.22
C GLU A 245 -21.61 7.95 18.85
N ARG A 246 -21.61 6.74 19.44
CA ARG A 246 -20.71 5.65 19.07
C ARG A 246 -21.03 5.13 17.68
N TYR A 247 -20.00 5.00 16.86
CA TYR A 247 -20.13 4.36 15.55
C TYR A 247 -20.26 2.84 15.70
N GLU A 248 -21.26 2.27 15.03
CA GLU A 248 -21.43 0.83 14.89
C GLU A 248 -21.06 0.41 13.46
N PHE A 249 -20.08 -0.48 13.33
CA PHE A 249 -19.69 -1.07 12.03
C PHE A 249 -20.83 -1.89 11.45
N LYS A 250 -21.12 -1.68 10.17
CA LYS A 250 -22.24 -2.30 9.45
C LYS A 250 -21.80 -3.34 8.45
N TYR A 251 -20.58 -3.23 7.94
CA TYR A 251 -20.09 -4.07 6.86
C TYR A 251 -18.97 -5.01 7.35
N PRO A 252 -18.90 -6.24 6.83
CA PRO A 252 -17.77 -7.13 7.11
C PRO A 252 -16.53 -6.65 6.35
N ARG A 253 -15.36 -7.09 6.82
CA ARG A 253 -14.12 -6.93 6.07
C ARG A 253 -14.21 -7.63 4.71
N PRO A 254 -13.72 -7.01 3.62
CA PRO A 254 -13.56 -7.70 2.35
C PRO A 254 -12.54 -8.85 2.45
N PRO A 255 -12.67 -9.91 1.63
CA PRO A 255 -11.71 -11.01 1.62
C PRO A 255 -10.32 -10.56 1.17
N LYS A 256 -9.27 -11.29 1.58
CA LYS A 256 -7.89 -11.04 1.12
C LYS A 256 -7.83 -11.17 -0.42
N PRO A 257 -7.40 -10.12 -1.16
CA PRO A 257 -7.29 -10.21 -2.61
C PRO A 257 -6.14 -11.13 -3.01
N LYS A 258 -6.19 -11.68 -4.24
CA LYS A 258 -5.08 -12.48 -4.80
C LYS A 258 -3.79 -11.66 -4.91
N ALA A 259 -3.92 -10.39 -5.29
CA ALA A 259 -2.85 -9.41 -5.32
C ALA A 259 -3.40 -8.06 -4.86
N PRO A 260 -2.70 -7.33 -3.97
CA PRO A 260 -3.13 -6.02 -3.54
C PRO A 260 -2.84 -4.98 -4.64
N ARG A 261 -3.88 -4.23 -5.01
CA ARG A 261 -3.82 -3.01 -5.83
C ARG A 261 -4.15 -1.86 -4.89
N ILE A 262 -3.10 -1.19 -4.42
CA ILE A 262 -3.11 -0.30 -3.28
C ILE A 262 -3.21 1.15 -3.77
N TYR A 263 -4.18 1.88 -3.24
CA TYR A 263 -4.27 3.33 -3.38
C TYR A 263 -3.75 3.98 -2.09
N GLU A 264 -2.56 4.57 -2.15
CA GLU A 264 -1.93 5.26 -1.03
C GLU A 264 -2.49 6.67 -0.88
N ALA A 265 -2.92 7.00 0.35
CA ALA A 265 -3.66 8.23 0.61
C ALA A 265 -3.38 8.88 1.96
N HIS A 266 -3.33 10.21 1.96
CA HIS A 266 -3.33 11.07 3.14
C HIS A 266 -4.62 11.91 3.20
N VAL A 267 -5.45 11.71 4.23
CA VAL A 267 -6.78 12.35 4.35
C VAL A 267 -6.71 13.87 4.30
N GLY A 268 -5.86 14.50 5.11
CA GLY A 268 -5.85 15.95 5.25
C GLY A 268 -5.58 16.74 3.95
N MET A 269 -4.85 16.17 2.99
CA MET A 269 -4.52 16.84 1.71
C MET A 269 -5.40 16.40 0.54
N SER A 270 -6.46 15.63 0.82
CA SER A 270 -7.34 15.08 -0.20
C SER A 270 -8.40 16.05 -0.73
N SER A 271 -8.51 17.26 -0.16
CA SER A 271 -9.44 18.28 -0.67
C SER A 271 -8.94 18.90 -1.97
N SER A 272 -9.84 19.42 -2.81
CA SER A 272 -9.46 20.33 -3.90
C SER A 272 -9.18 21.75 -3.45
N GLU A 273 -9.66 22.12 -2.27
CA GLU A 273 -9.38 23.39 -1.63
C GLU A 273 -8.07 23.33 -0.83
N PRO A 274 -7.36 24.46 -0.67
CA PRO A 274 -6.14 24.53 0.14
C PRO A 274 -6.47 24.54 1.64
N ARG A 275 -7.05 23.45 2.15
CA ARG A 275 -7.39 23.23 3.55
C ARG A 275 -7.17 21.77 3.95
N ILE A 276 -7.16 21.52 5.25
CA ILE A 276 -7.21 20.15 5.78
C ILE A 276 -8.60 19.57 5.49
N ASN A 277 -8.65 18.44 4.80
CA ASN A 277 -9.88 17.69 4.54
C ASN A 277 -10.26 16.78 5.72
N SER A 278 -11.54 16.48 5.85
CA SER A 278 -12.04 15.59 6.90
C SER A 278 -12.11 14.11 6.48
N TYR A 279 -12.14 13.21 7.47
CA TYR A 279 -12.38 11.77 7.27
C TYR A 279 -13.72 11.51 6.56
N ARG A 280 -14.76 12.29 6.87
CA ARG A 280 -16.09 12.20 6.23
C ARG A 280 -16.03 12.55 4.75
N GLU A 281 -15.40 13.68 4.43
CA GLU A 281 -15.24 14.13 3.04
C GLU A 281 -14.38 13.14 2.23
N PHE A 282 -13.30 12.61 2.81
CA PHE A 282 -12.53 11.55 2.15
C PHE A 282 -13.38 10.29 1.88
N ALA A 283 -14.15 9.87 2.88
CA ALA A 283 -15.03 8.71 2.76
C ALA A 283 -16.11 8.91 1.69
N ASP A 284 -16.65 10.12 1.57
CA ASP A 284 -17.75 10.46 0.68
C ASP A 284 -17.31 10.76 -0.75
N ASP A 285 -16.20 11.46 -0.92
CA ASP A 285 -15.81 12.01 -2.22
C ASP A 285 -14.63 11.26 -2.87
N VAL A 286 -13.77 10.61 -2.07
CA VAL A 286 -12.52 10.00 -2.55
C VAL A 286 -12.62 8.49 -2.64
N LEU A 287 -13.18 7.78 -1.64
CA LEU A 287 -13.35 6.32 -1.70
C LEU A 287 -14.11 5.85 -2.97
N PRO A 288 -15.19 6.51 -3.44
CA PRO A 288 -15.83 6.12 -4.69
C PRO A 288 -14.91 6.22 -5.91
N ARG A 289 -13.97 7.18 -5.93
CA ARG A 289 -12.99 7.33 -7.02
C ARG A 289 -11.98 6.19 -7.02
N ILE A 290 -11.51 5.82 -5.82
CA ILE A 290 -10.59 4.70 -5.64
C ILE A 290 -11.22 3.40 -6.15
N GLN A 291 -12.46 3.13 -5.74
CA GLN A 291 -13.21 1.95 -6.20
C GLN A 291 -13.48 2.00 -7.72
N ALA A 292 -13.82 3.18 -8.26
CA ALA A 292 -14.06 3.35 -9.68
C ALA A 292 -12.82 3.09 -10.55
N ASN A 293 -11.61 3.31 -10.02
CA ASN A 293 -10.35 2.97 -10.69
C ASN A 293 -9.89 1.52 -10.43
N ASN A 294 -10.74 0.67 -9.84
CA ASN A 294 -10.51 -0.78 -9.63
C ASN A 294 -9.35 -1.15 -8.70
N TYR A 295 -8.92 -0.21 -7.85
CA TYR A 295 -8.13 -0.53 -6.66
C TYR A 295 -8.96 -1.40 -5.71
N ASN A 296 -8.29 -2.23 -4.92
CA ASN A 296 -8.94 -3.15 -3.96
C ASN A 296 -8.48 -2.92 -2.52
N THR A 297 -7.47 -2.08 -2.32
CA THR A 297 -6.87 -1.79 -1.03
C THR A 297 -6.53 -0.30 -0.94
N VAL A 298 -6.75 0.31 0.22
CA VAL A 298 -6.33 1.68 0.55
C VAL A 298 -5.20 1.61 1.58
N GLN A 299 -4.08 2.28 1.33
CA GLN A 299 -3.05 2.52 2.36
C GLN A 299 -3.31 3.90 2.96
N LEU A 300 -3.72 3.95 4.22
CA LEU A 300 -4.11 5.18 4.89
C LEU A 300 -2.98 5.70 5.78
N MET A 301 -2.37 6.81 5.33
CA MET A 301 -1.24 7.47 5.98
C MET A 301 -1.71 8.49 7.03
N ALA A 302 -0.79 8.88 7.92
CA ALA A 302 -0.97 9.99 8.86
C ALA A 302 -2.20 9.86 9.79
N VAL A 303 -2.55 8.62 10.17
CA VAL A 303 -3.67 8.33 11.06
C VAL A 303 -3.29 8.50 12.53
N MET A 304 -2.15 7.94 12.96
CA MET A 304 -1.62 8.16 14.30
C MET A 304 -1.35 9.66 14.52
N GLU A 305 -1.77 10.19 15.66
CA GLU A 305 -1.68 11.62 15.91
C GLU A 305 -0.22 12.11 15.96
N HIS A 306 0.02 13.21 15.27
CA HIS A 306 1.33 13.80 15.05
C HIS A 306 1.21 15.33 15.13
N SER A 307 1.91 15.99 16.05
CA SER A 307 1.72 17.44 16.25
C SER A 307 2.26 18.31 15.12
N TYR A 308 3.22 17.82 14.32
CA TYR A 308 3.76 18.54 13.17
C TYR A 308 3.15 18.04 11.87
N TYR A 309 2.20 18.79 11.30
CA TYR A 309 1.46 18.37 10.10
C TYR A 309 2.38 18.10 8.88
N ALA A 310 3.43 18.90 8.70
CA ALA A 310 4.39 18.72 7.62
C ALA A 310 5.38 17.54 7.84
N SER A 311 5.22 16.77 8.92
CA SER A 311 5.88 15.47 9.08
C SER A 311 5.26 14.36 8.23
N PHE A 312 4.11 14.63 7.59
CA PHE A 312 3.37 13.65 6.81
C PHE A 312 2.86 12.45 7.64
N GLY A 313 2.81 12.59 8.97
CA GLY A 313 2.44 11.51 9.89
C GLY A 313 3.62 10.78 10.52
N TYR A 314 4.85 11.00 10.06
CA TYR A 314 6.02 10.25 10.53
C TYR A 314 6.46 10.61 11.96
N HIS A 315 6.22 11.84 12.43
CA HIS A 315 6.58 12.24 13.79
C HIS A 315 5.39 12.07 14.76
N VAL A 316 5.07 10.81 15.07
CA VAL A 316 3.96 10.46 15.98
C VAL A 316 4.20 10.98 17.40
N THR A 317 3.17 11.60 17.98
CA THR A 317 3.16 12.07 19.37
C THR A 317 2.27 11.20 20.26
N ASN A 318 1.06 10.85 19.81
CA ASN A 318 0.06 10.11 20.58
C ASN A 318 -0.38 8.84 19.82
N PHE A 319 0.27 7.71 20.11
CA PHE A 319 0.19 6.49 19.30
C PHE A 319 -1.19 5.83 19.25
N PHE A 320 -2.02 6.00 20.29
CA PHE A 320 -3.39 5.46 20.35
C PHE A 320 -4.45 6.44 19.85
N SER A 321 -4.05 7.67 19.50
CA SER A 321 -4.96 8.72 19.06
C SER A 321 -5.08 8.77 17.55
N VAL A 322 -6.32 8.91 17.09
CA VAL A 322 -6.65 9.34 15.73
C VAL A 322 -6.26 10.81 15.58
N SER A 323 -5.66 11.19 14.45
CA SER A 323 -5.30 12.58 14.22
C SER A 323 -6.54 13.49 14.14
N SER A 324 -6.67 14.35 15.14
CA SER A 324 -7.83 15.22 15.35
C SER A 324 -8.08 16.25 14.25
N ARG A 325 -7.04 16.54 13.45
CA ARG A 325 -7.13 17.50 12.34
C ARG A 325 -8.18 17.15 11.31
N SER A 326 -8.44 15.86 11.11
CA SER A 326 -9.37 15.38 10.08
C SER A 326 -10.72 14.94 10.65
N GLY A 327 -10.92 14.98 11.97
CA GLY A 327 -12.18 14.60 12.62
C GLY A 327 -11.98 13.67 13.82
N THR A 328 -13.07 13.10 14.29
CA THR A 328 -13.09 12.29 15.51
C THR A 328 -12.76 10.81 15.24
N PRO A 329 -12.47 10.00 16.28
CA PRO A 329 -12.34 8.56 16.13
C PRO A 329 -13.55 7.90 15.43
N GLU A 330 -14.77 8.37 15.70
CA GLU A 330 -15.99 7.86 15.07
C GLU A 330 -16.07 8.18 13.55
N ASP A 331 -15.44 9.28 13.10
CA ASP A 331 -15.38 9.62 11.67
C ASP A 331 -14.40 8.72 10.92
N LEU A 332 -13.31 8.30 11.57
CA LEU A 332 -12.40 7.30 11.01
C LEU A 332 -13.06 5.92 10.92
N LYS A 333 -13.83 5.51 11.94
CA LYS A 333 -14.62 4.26 11.87
C LYS A 333 -15.61 4.29 10.71
N TYR A 334 -16.29 5.42 10.49
CA TYR A 334 -17.15 5.62 9.32
C TYR A 334 -16.41 5.46 8.00
N LEU A 335 -15.22 6.06 7.87
CA LEU A 335 -14.39 5.94 6.67
C LEU A 335 -14.07 4.48 6.36
N ILE A 336 -13.60 3.72 7.36
CA ILE A 336 -13.19 2.33 7.18
C ILE A 336 -14.40 1.44 6.82
N ASP A 337 -15.51 1.60 7.55
CA ASP A 337 -16.75 0.85 7.28
C ASP A 337 -17.32 1.17 5.89
N LYS A 338 -17.20 2.43 5.44
CA LYS A 338 -17.58 2.82 4.09
C LYS A 338 -16.66 2.22 3.03
N ALA A 339 -15.35 2.17 3.26
CA ALA A 339 -14.42 1.47 2.37
C ALA A 339 -14.78 -0.01 2.25
N HIS A 340 -15.08 -0.67 3.37
CA HIS A 340 -15.54 -2.06 3.40
C HIS A 340 -16.85 -2.26 2.62
N SER A 341 -17.79 -1.31 2.71
CA SER A 341 -19.03 -1.33 1.92
C SER A 341 -18.81 -1.27 0.40
N LEU A 342 -17.68 -0.70 -0.02
CA LEU A 342 -17.24 -0.60 -1.41
C LEU A 342 -16.36 -1.79 -1.85
N GLY A 343 -16.13 -2.76 -0.95
CA GLY A 343 -15.24 -3.90 -1.20
C GLY A 343 -13.75 -3.57 -1.12
N LEU A 344 -13.39 -2.40 -0.56
CA LEU A 344 -12.00 -1.98 -0.40
C LEU A 344 -11.47 -2.39 0.97
N ARG A 345 -10.30 -3.04 1.01
CA ARG A 345 -9.56 -3.22 2.25
C ARG A 345 -8.86 -1.92 2.66
N VAL A 346 -8.62 -1.72 3.94
CA VAL A 346 -7.90 -0.54 4.45
C VAL A 346 -6.72 -0.96 5.33
N LEU A 347 -5.52 -0.62 4.91
CA LEU A 347 -4.29 -0.76 5.67
C LEU A 347 -3.95 0.58 6.32
N MET A 348 -3.33 0.55 7.49
CA MET A 348 -2.85 1.76 8.18
C MET A 348 -1.33 1.82 8.19
N ASP A 349 -0.76 3.02 8.09
CA ASP A 349 0.65 3.26 8.41
C ASP A 349 0.89 3.14 9.91
N VAL A 350 1.86 2.31 10.28
CA VAL A 350 2.32 2.07 11.65
C VAL A 350 3.75 2.57 11.77
N VAL A 351 3.91 3.72 12.41
CA VAL A 351 5.21 4.34 12.64
C VAL A 351 5.73 3.93 14.02
N HIS A 352 6.25 2.71 14.10
CA HIS A 352 6.85 2.18 15.34
C HIS A 352 8.38 2.22 15.33
N SER A 353 8.98 2.75 14.27
CA SER A 353 10.42 2.90 14.14
C SER A 353 11.02 3.95 15.06
N HIS A 354 10.25 4.99 15.39
CA HIS A 354 10.65 6.11 16.23
C HIS A 354 9.44 6.84 16.81
N ALA A 355 9.68 7.83 17.67
CA ALA A 355 8.68 8.78 18.15
C ALA A 355 9.17 10.22 18.00
N SER A 356 8.23 11.16 17.90
CA SER A 356 8.56 12.60 17.93
C SER A 356 9.37 12.95 19.20
N ASN A 357 10.35 13.84 19.05
CA ASN A 357 11.07 14.43 20.17
C ASN A 357 10.25 15.50 20.93
N ASN A 358 8.98 15.75 20.58
CA ASN A 358 8.14 16.73 21.26
C ASN A 358 7.88 16.31 22.73
N VAL A 359 8.45 17.08 23.66
CA VAL A 359 8.39 16.84 25.11
C VAL A 359 7.03 17.21 25.73
N THR A 360 6.29 18.14 25.13
CA THR A 360 5.05 18.65 25.73
C THR A 360 3.85 17.80 25.34
N ASP A 361 3.79 17.42 24.06
CA ASP A 361 2.61 16.80 23.45
C ASP A 361 2.79 15.30 23.18
N GLY A 362 4.02 14.79 23.31
CA GLY A 362 4.36 13.43 22.89
C GLY A 362 5.01 12.59 23.98
N LEU A 363 5.24 11.33 23.63
CA LEU A 363 5.82 10.31 24.51
C LEU A 363 7.21 10.69 25.06
N ASN A 364 7.96 11.54 24.36
CA ASN A 364 9.24 12.08 24.84
C ASN A 364 9.11 12.83 26.17
N GLY A 365 7.92 13.32 26.50
CA GLY A 365 7.63 13.99 27.76
C GLY A 365 7.77 13.13 29.02
N PHE A 366 7.80 11.81 28.88
CA PHE A 366 8.00 10.84 29.96
C PHE A 366 9.48 10.52 30.24
N ASP A 367 10.40 10.97 29.37
CA ASP A 367 11.83 10.89 29.63
C ASP A 367 12.30 12.13 30.40
N VAL A 368 12.66 11.91 31.67
CA VAL A 368 13.17 12.91 32.61
C VAL A 368 14.62 12.64 33.01
N GLY A 369 15.34 11.83 32.22
CA GLY A 369 16.75 11.49 32.45
C GLY A 369 16.97 10.20 33.23
N GLN A 370 15.94 9.35 33.36
CA GLN A 370 16.05 8.04 33.98
C GLN A 370 16.84 7.03 33.13
N SER A 371 17.04 5.82 33.68
CA SER A 371 17.67 4.74 32.94
C SER A 371 16.79 4.25 31.78
N SER A 372 17.41 3.64 30.75
CA SER A 372 16.66 3.13 29.60
C SER A 372 15.67 2.02 29.95
N GLN A 373 15.85 1.30 31.08
CA GLN A 373 14.92 0.25 31.54
C GLN A 373 13.60 0.83 32.08
N GLU A 374 13.62 2.10 32.48
CA GLU A 374 12.50 2.86 33.04
C GLU A 374 11.94 3.89 32.04
N SER A 375 12.28 3.72 30.76
CA SER A 375 11.89 4.64 29.69
C SER A 375 11.31 3.88 28.51
N TYR A 376 10.49 4.56 27.71
CA TYR A 376 10.08 4.06 26.40
C TYR A 376 11.26 3.95 25.43
N PHE A 377 12.33 4.70 25.68
CA PHE A 377 13.42 4.92 24.74
C PHE A 377 14.76 4.44 25.27
N HIS A 378 15.70 4.25 24.35
CA HIS A 378 17.11 4.21 24.72
C HIS A 378 17.60 5.60 25.19
N THR A 379 18.72 5.60 25.92
CA THR A 379 19.42 6.82 26.37
C THR A 379 20.64 7.11 25.49
N GLY A 380 21.11 8.36 25.52
CA GLY A 380 22.27 8.80 24.73
C GLY A 380 22.07 8.62 23.23
N GLU A 381 23.17 8.35 22.52
CA GLU A 381 23.20 8.21 21.05
C GLU A 381 22.28 7.09 20.53
N ARG A 382 22.17 5.98 21.27
CA ARG A 382 21.30 4.85 20.90
C ARG A 382 19.81 5.23 20.96
N GLY A 383 19.46 6.26 21.73
CA GLY A 383 18.10 6.75 21.94
C GLY A 383 17.61 7.81 20.97
N TYR A 384 18.42 8.20 19.98
CA TYR A 384 18.15 9.36 19.16
C TYR A 384 18.57 9.19 17.71
N HIS A 385 17.62 9.38 16.79
CA HIS A 385 17.83 9.29 15.35
C HIS A 385 18.21 10.66 14.77
N LYS A 386 19.51 10.90 14.56
CA LYS A 386 20.06 12.22 14.18
C LYS A 386 19.46 12.81 12.91
N LEU A 387 19.20 11.98 11.89
CA LEU A 387 18.69 12.47 10.59
C LEU A 387 17.23 12.92 10.67
N TRP A 388 16.47 12.32 11.59
CA TRP A 388 15.02 12.54 11.74
C TRP A 388 14.70 13.37 12.99
N ASP A 389 15.70 13.79 13.76
CA ASP A 389 15.51 14.52 15.02
C ASP A 389 14.46 13.86 15.95
N SER A 390 14.60 12.55 16.17
CA SER A 390 13.55 11.72 16.78
C SER A 390 14.07 10.76 17.86
N ARG A 391 13.18 10.25 18.71
CA ARG A 391 13.51 9.27 19.76
C ARG A 391 13.37 7.83 19.28
N LEU A 392 14.25 6.95 19.74
CA LEU A 392 14.27 5.53 19.37
C LEU A 392 13.86 4.64 20.55
N PHE A 393 12.89 3.75 20.29
CA PHE A 393 12.34 2.83 21.29
C PHE A 393 13.40 1.87 21.82
N ASN A 394 13.24 1.47 23.09
CA ASN A 394 13.92 0.30 23.62
C ASN A 394 12.99 -0.92 23.48
N TYR A 395 13.08 -1.62 22.35
CA TYR A 395 12.23 -2.78 22.05
C TYR A 395 12.43 -3.98 23.00
N GLY A 396 13.52 -3.99 23.78
CA GLY A 396 13.77 -5.00 24.81
C GLY A 396 12.99 -4.78 26.11
N ASN A 397 12.36 -3.62 26.30
CA ASN A 397 11.60 -3.33 27.52
C ASN A 397 10.18 -3.93 27.48
N TRP A 398 9.77 -4.52 28.61
CA TRP A 398 8.46 -5.17 28.75
C TRP A 398 7.28 -4.24 28.47
N GLU A 399 7.25 -3.06 29.09
CA GLU A 399 6.15 -2.11 28.89
C GLU A 399 6.18 -1.43 27.52
N VAL A 400 7.35 -1.37 26.85
CA VAL A 400 7.44 -0.94 25.44
C VAL A 400 6.81 -1.99 24.52
N LEU A 401 7.13 -3.28 24.74
CA LEU A 401 6.47 -4.37 24.01
C LEU A 401 4.95 -4.34 24.26
N ARG A 402 4.50 -4.13 25.50
CA ARG A 402 3.07 -4.02 25.81
C ARG A 402 2.43 -2.86 25.05
N PHE A 403 3.06 -1.69 25.08
CA PHE A 403 2.60 -0.47 24.42
C PHE A 403 2.44 -0.69 22.91
N LEU A 404 3.49 -1.14 22.23
CA LEU A 404 3.51 -1.29 20.78
C LEU A 404 2.61 -2.44 20.30
N LEU A 405 2.66 -3.62 20.94
CA LEU A 405 1.80 -4.75 20.57
C LEU A 405 0.32 -4.44 20.83
N SER A 406 0.01 -3.76 21.94
CA SER A 406 -1.37 -3.32 22.21
C SER A 406 -1.84 -2.25 21.25
N ASN A 407 -0.93 -1.42 20.73
CA ASN A 407 -1.25 -0.44 19.71
C ASN A 407 -1.71 -1.12 18.41
N LEU A 408 -1.03 -2.18 17.98
CA LEU A 408 -1.44 -2.96 16.80
C LEU A 408 -2.84 -3.57 17.00
N ARG A 409 -3.08 -4.19 18.15
CA ARG A 409 -4.39 -4.77 18.48
C ARG A 409 -5.49 -3.71 18.55
N TRP A 410 -5.20 -2.55 19.15
CA TRP A 410 -6.12 -1.41 19.21
C TRP A 410 -6.62 -1.01 17.82
N TRP A 411 -5.71 -0.82 16.85
CA TRP A 411 -6.08 -0.44 15.49
C TRP A 411 -6.85 -1.55 14.75
N LEU A 412 -6.49 -2.83 14.95
CA LEU A 412 -7.21 -3.96 14.35
C LEU A 412 -8.63 -4.13 14.92
N GLU A 413 -8.81 -3.97 16.23
CA GLU A 413 -10.08 -4.29 16.90
C GLU A 413 -11.05 -3.10 16.92
N GLU A 414 -10.58 -1.91 17.28
CA GLU A 414 -11.42 -0.71 17.44
C GLU A 414 -11.83 -0.11 16.09
N PHE A 415 -10.91 -0.09 15.13
CA PHE A 415 -11.11 0.59 13.84
C PHE A 415 -11.31 -0.36 12.66
N LYS A 416 -11.11 -1.67 12.88
CA LYS A 416 -11.30 -2.72 11.88
C LYS A 416 -10.38 -2.64 10.66
N PHE A 417 -9.20 -2.02 10.79
CA PHE A 417 -8.17 -2.10 9.75
C PHE A 417 -7.88 -3.56 9.34
N ASP A 418 -7.44 -3.72 8.10
CA ASP A 418 -7.21 -4.99 7.40
C ASP A 418 -5.75 -5.46 7.45
N GLY A 419 -4.90 -4.70 8.12
CA GLY A 419 -3.47 -4.89 8.17
C GLY A 419 -2.75 -3.55 8.21
N PHE A 420 -1.44 -3.57 7.96
CA PHE A 420 -0.57 -2.43 8.22
C PHE A 420 0.55 -2.31 7.20
N ARG A 421 1.07 -1.11 7.03
CA ARG A 421 2.45 -0.88 6.59
C ARG A 421 3.27 -0.44 7.79
N PHE A 422 4.40 -1.10 8.05
CA PHE A 422 5.36 -0.66 9.04
C PHE A 422 6.38 0.24 8.37
N ASP A 423 6.46 1.48 8.83
CA ASP A 423 7.32 2.52 8.22
C ASP A 423 8.67 2.60 8.91
N GLY A 424 9.71 2.85 8.13
CA GLY A 424 11.09 2.94 8.61
C GLY A 424 11.65 1.61 9.14
N VAL A 425 11.26 0.46 8.57
CA VAL A 425 11.74 -0.86 9.02
C VAL A 425 13.26 -0.98 8.88
N THR A 426 13.87 -0.40 7.84
CA THR A 426 15.34 -0.33 7.74
C THR A 426 15.97 0.35 8.96
N SER A 427 15.36 1.40 9.50
CA SER A 427 15.86 2.07 10.71
C SER A 427 15.77 1.17 11.95
N MET A 428 14.78 0.27 11.98
CA MET A 428 14.60 -0.67 13.08
C MET A 428 15.58 -1.84 13.01
N LEU A 429 15.82 -2.38 11.81
CA LEU A 429 16.61 -3.60 11.60
C LEU A 429 18.08 -3.45 11.97
N TYR A 430 18.63 -2.24 11.94
CA TYR A 430 20.06 -1.99 12.12
C TYR A 430 20.33 -0.86 13.10
N HIS A 431 21.34 -1.03 13.94
CA HIS A 431 21.79 0.01 14.87
C HIS A 431 22.37 1.26 14.16
N HIS A 432 22.80 1.14 12.90
CA HIS A 432 23.19 2.28 12.06
C HIS A 432 22.02 2.83 11.23
N HIS A 433 20.82 2.25 11.34
CA HIS A 433 19.58 2.70 10.71
C HIS A 433 19.60 2.75 9.17
N GLY A 434 20.50 2.00 8.54
CA GLY A 434 20.78 2.11 7.10
C GLY A 434 21.43 3.44 6.65
N ILE A 435 21.74 4.36 7.57
CA ILE A 435 22.34 5.66 7.23
C ILE A 435 23.76 5.44 6.70
N ASN A 436 24.05 6.01 5.52
CA ASN A 436 25.32 5.89 4.82
C ASN A 436 25.73 4.43 4.52
N MET A 437 24.75 3.54 4.37
CA MET A 437 24.97 2.14 4.01
C MET A 437 24.50 1.87 2.58
N PRO A 438 25.37 1.30 1.72
CA PRO A 438 25.05 1.09 0.31
C PRO A 438 24.19 -0.16 0.04
N PHE A 439 24.14 -1.13 0.96
CA PHE A 439 23.51 -2.44 0.79
C PHE A 439 23.79 -3.10 -0.58
N THR A 440 24.96 -3.72 -0.69
CA THR A 440 25.46 -4.32 -1.95
C THR A 440 24.83 -5.67 -2.28
N GLY A 441 24.12 -6.28 -1.32
CA GLY A 441 23.63 -7.64 -1.41
C GLY A 441 24.56 -8.67 -0.76
N ASP A 442 25.69 -8.25 -0.16
CA ASP A 442 26.49 -9.11 0.72
C ASP A 442 25.72 -9.38 2.02
N TYR A 443 25.55 -10.67 2.34
CA TYR A 443 24.73 -11.08 3.49
C TYR A 443 25.34 -10.69 4.84
N ASN A 444 26.66 -10.40 4.89
CA ASN A 444 27.31 -9.87 6.09
C ASN A 444 26.78 -8.49 6.49
N GLU A 445 26.25 -7.71 5.52
CA GLU A 445 25.63 -6.40 5.78
C GLU A 445 24.28 -6.54 6.50
N TYR A 446 23.59 -7.68 6.32
CA TYR A 446 22.27 -7.93 6.91
C TYR A 446 22.32 -8.69 8.23
N PHE A 447 23.31 -9.56 8.41
CA PHE A 447 23.41 -10.48 9.54
C PHE A 447 24.77 -10.32 10.24
N SER A 448 24.84 -9.37 11.16
CA SER A 448 26.04 -9.09 11.94
C SER A 448 25.66 -8.50 13.30
N GLU A 449 26.65 -8.07 14.09
CA GLU A 449 26.41 -7.33 15.33
C GLU A 449 25.71 -5.97 15.11
N ALA A 450 25.67 -5.49 13.86
CA ALA A 450 24.93 -4.28 13.51
C ALA A 450 23.41 -4.50 13.44
N THR A 451 22.95 -5.74 13.34
CA THR A 451 21.53 -6.09 13.31
C THR A 451 20.91 -5.93 14.69
N ASP A 452 19.84 -5.13 14.80
CA ASP A 452 19.13 -4.93 16.06
C ASP A 452 18.17 -6.10 16.32
N VAL A 453 18.63 -7.07 17.13
CA VAL A 453 17.84 -8.28 17.42
C VAL A 453 16.60 -7.97 18.27
N ASP A 454 16.63 -6.95 19.12
CA ASP A 454 15.47 -6.59 19.97
C ASP A 454 14.34 -6.06 19.08
N ALA A 455 14.67 -5.19 18.11
CA ALA A 455 13.72 -4.71 17.11
C ALA A 455 13.19 -5.85 16.22
N VAL A 456 14.06 -6.75 15.77
CA VAL A 456 13.63 -7.92 14.97
C VAL A 456 12.68 -8.82 15.75
N VAL A 457 12.95 -9.07 17.04
CA VAL A 457 12.06 -9.88 17.90
C VAL A 457 10.71 -9.18 18.09
N TYR A 458 10.69 -7.86 18.28
CA TYR A 458 9.44 -7.08 18.28
C TYR A 458 8.65 -7.28 16.99
N LEU A 459 9.28 -7.16 15.82
CA LEU A 459 8.63 -7.35 14.52
C LEU A 459 8.10 -8.79 14.33
N MET A 460 8.82 -9.80 14.80
CA MET A 460 8.36 -11.19 14.79
C MET A 460 7.13 -11.40 15.69
N LEU A 461 7.13 -10.80 16.88
CA LEU A 461 5.99 -10.83 17.81
C LEU A 461 4.79 -10.08 17.23
N ALA A 462 5.01 -8.92 16.63
CA ALA A 462 3.98 -8.11 15.97
C ALA A 462 3.31 -8.89 14.82
N ASN A 463 4.09 -9.47 13.90
CA ASN A 463 3.53 -10.26 12.80
C ASN A 463 2.82 -11.53 13.31
N SER A 464 3.34 -12.18 14.36
CA SER A 464 2.65 -13.33 14.98
C SER A 464 1.30 -12.92 15.58
N LEU A 465 1.27 -11.80 16.31
CA LEU A 465 0.05 -11.26 16.91
C LEU A 465 -1.00 -10.88 15.86
N ILE A 466 -0.59 -10.14 14.82
CA ILE A 466 -1.49 -9.68 13.76
C ILE A 466 -2.13 -10.88 13.05
N ASN A 467 -1.34 -11.89 12.68
CA ASN A 467 -1.85 -13.08 12.00
C ASN A 467 -2.71 -13.97 12.91
N ASN A 468 -2.46 -14.00 14.22
CA ASN A 468 -3.33 -14.71 15.17
C ASN A 468 -4.71 -14.04 15.29
N ILE A 469 -4.76 -12.70 15.34
CA ILE A 469 -6.00 -11.94 15.45
C ILE A 469 -6.77 -11.93 14.12
N LEU A 470 -6.06 -11.72 13.02
CA LEU A 470 -6.62 -11.59 11.68
C LEU A 470 -5.73 -12.37 10.69
N PRO A 471 -5.97 -13.67 10.46
CA PRO A 471 -5.18 -14.50 9.54
C PRO A 471 -5.16 -13.97 8.10
N ASP A 472 -6.22 -13.28 7.69
CA ASP A 472 -6.34 -12.65 6.39
C ASP A 472 -5.69 -11.26 6.33
N ALA A 473 -4.95 -10.83 7.37
CA ALA A 473 -4.26 -9.55 7.37
C ALA A 473 -3.24 -9.45 6.22
N THR A 474 -2.90 -8.21 5.86
CA THR A 474 -1.77 -7.92 4.99
C THR A 474 -0.82 -6.96 5.71
N VAL A 475 0.41 -7.42 5.96
CA VAL A 475 1.43 -6.61 6.62
C VAL A 475 2.59 -6.32 5.66
N ILE A 476 2.86 -5.05 5.43
CA ILE A 476 3.86 -4.55 4.48
C ILE A 476 5.03 -3.94 5.25
N ALA A 477 6.26 -4.28 4.88
CA ALA A 477 7.46 -3.61 5.38
C ALA A 477 7.94 -2.53 4.39
N GLU A 478 8.13 -1.31 4.90
CA GLU A 478 8.94 -0.29 4.25
C GLU A 478 10.42 -0.51 4.60
N ASP A 479 11.09 -1.31 3.76
CA ASP A 479 12.51 -1.62 3.91
C ASP A 479 13.26 -1.41 2.59
N VAL A 480 14.21 -0.47 2.61
CA VAL A 480 15.08 -0.16 1.48
C VAL A 480 16.27 -1.12 1.40
N SER A 481 16.71 -1.72 2.52
CA SER A 481 17.91 -2.58 2.54
C SER A 481 17.73 -3.87 1.73
N GLY A 482 16.52 -4.44 1.73
CA GLY A 482 16.23 -5.70 1.09
C GLY A 482 16.68 -6.92 1.88
N MET A 483 16.53 -6.85 3.21
CA MET A 483 16.92 -7.90 4.13
C MET A 483 16.30 -9.27 3.77
N PRO A 484 17.12 -10.32 3.56
CA PRO A 484 16.61 -11.66 3.30
C PRO A 484 15.79 -12.24 4.46
N GLY A 485 14.63 -12.86 4.15
CA GLY A 485 13.76 -13.49 5.15
C GLY A 485 12.78 -12.52 5.83
N LEU A 486 12.74 -11.25 5.41
CA LEU A 486 11.79 -10.25 5.91
C LEU A 486 10.34 -10.67 5.57
N GLY A 487 10.11 -11.10 4.34
CA GLY A 487 8.83 -11.54 3.80
C GLY A 487 8.54 -13.05 3.93
N ARG A 488 9.18 -13.73 4.88
CA ARG A 488 8.96 -15.15 5.18
C ARG A 488 8.26 -15.35 6.53
N PRO A 489 7.43 -16.39 6.70
CA PRO A 489 6.74 -16.67 7.95
C PRO A 489 7.68 -16.79 9.15
N VAL A 490 7.22 -16.32 10.32
CA VAL A 490 7.96 -16.45 11.59
C VAL A 490 8.25 -17.93 11.93
N SER A 491 7.31 -18.82 11.62
CA SER A 491 7.46 -20.27 11.81
C SER A 491 8.58 -20.91 10.98
N GLU A 492 9.02 -20.25 9.91
CA GLU A 492 10.15 -20.71 9.09
C GLU A 492 11.49 -20.07 9.52
N GLY A 493 11.46 -19.16 10.50
CA GLY A 493 12.61 -18.35 10.92
C GLY A 493 12.71 -16.97 10.26
N GLY A 494 11.69 -16.56 9.49
CA GLY A 494 11.56 -15.21 8.93
C GLY A 494 11.04 -14.18 9.93
N ILE A 495 10.81 -12.95 9.47
CA ILE A 495 10.28 -11.84 10.29
C ILE A 495 8.74 -11.78 10.25
N GLY A 496 8.12 -12.29 9.19
CA GLY A 496 6.67 -12.51 9.12
C GLY A 496 5.86 -11.52 8.28
N PHE A 497 6.49 -10.58 7.58
CA PHE A 497 5.77 -9.67 6.69
C PHE A 497 5.20 -10.41 5.47
N ASP A 498 4.07 -9.94 4.94
CA ASP A 498 3.51 -10.48 3.69
C ASP A 498 4.23 -9.90 2.46
N TYR A 499 4.56 -8.61 2.49
CA TYR A 499 5.19 -7.90 1.38
C TYR A 499 6.26 -6.94 1.88
N ARG A 500 7.21 -6.60 1.00
CA ARG A 500 8.04 -5.39 1.12
C ARG A 500 7.75 -4.39 0.00
N LEU A 501 8.04 -3.13 0.22
CA LEU A 501 8.04 -2.13 -0.85
C LEU A 501 9.27 -2.29 -1.78
N ALA A 502 9.05 -2.20 -3.10
CA ALA A 502 10.12 -2.23 -4.11
C ALA A 502 10.70 -0.82 -4.35
N MET A 503 11.36 -0.29 -3.33
CA MET A 503 11.74 1.13 -3.24
C MET A 503 12.78 1.62 -4.26
N ALA A 504 13.51 0.71 -4.92
CA ALA A 504 14.49 1.06 -5.95
C ALA A 504 13.86 1.42 -7.31
N ILE A 505 12.59 1.05 -7.55
CA ILE A 505 11.93 1.27 -8.84
C ILE A 505 11.71 2.77 -9.12
N PRO A 506 11.16 3.58 -8.20
CA PRO A 506 11.02 5.02 -8.43
C PRO A 506 12.34 5.73 -8.71
N ASP A 507 13.40 5.41 -7.97
CA ASP A 507 14.73 6.00 -8.19
C ASP A 507 15.23 5.76 -9.61
N LYS A 508 14.91 4.58 -10.16
CA LYS A 508 15.25 4.26 -11.55
C LYS A 508 14.55 5.18 -12.55
N TRP A 509 13.26 5.42 -12.35
CA TRP A 509 12.48 6.31 -13.21
C TRP A 509 12.93 7.76 -13.07
N ILE A 510 13.21 8.21 -11.86
CA ILE A 510 13.73 9.55 -11.59
C ILE A 510 15.07 9.75 -12.31
N ASP A 511 16.02 8.81 -12.21
CA ASP A 511 17.29 8.89 -12.93
C ASP A 511 17.08 8.99 -14.44
N TYR A 512 16.23 8.14 -15.00
CA TYR A 512 15.94 8.13 -16.44
C TYR A 512 15.30 9.45 -16.90
N LEU A 513 14.37 10.00 -16.13
CA LEU A 513 13.66 11.23 -16.48
C LEU A 513 14.50 12.50 -16.24
N LYS A 514 15.41 12.50 -15.27
CA LYS A 514 16.27 13.65 -14.96
C LYS A 514 17.55 13.70 -15.78
N ASN A 515 18.17 12.55 -15.99
CA ASN A 515 19.58 12.47 -16.38
C ASN A 515 19.82 11.82 -17.75
N LYS A 516 18.79 11.29 -18.42
CA LYS A 516 18.93 10.57 -19.69
C LYS A 516 17.90 11.00 -20.72
N ASN A 517 18.31 11.08 -21.98
CA ASN A 517 17.38 11.22 -23.11
C ASN A 517 16.71 9.87 -23.43
N ASP A 518 15.56 9.90 -24.09
CA ASP A 518 14.77 8.68 -24.42
C ASP A 518 15.61 7.63 -25.17
N GLU A 519 16.53 8.06 -26.05
CA GLU A 519 17.38 7.18 -26.85
C GLU A 519 18.47 6.47 -26.02
N GLU A 520 18.79 7.02 -24.86
CA GLU A 520 19.81 6.53 -23.92
C GLU A 520 19.23 5.58 -22.86
N TRP A 521 17.91 5.41 -22.82
CA TRP A 521 17.24 4.47 -21.92
C TRP A 521 17.60 3.04 -22.33
N SER A 522 18.12 2.25 -21.38
CA SER A 522 18.45 0.85 -21.64
C SER A 522 17.28 -0.05 -21.25
N MET A 523 16.82 -0.83 -22.22
CA MET A 523 15.72 -1.78 -22.05
C MET A 523 16.12 -2.92 -21.11
N MET A 524 17.36 -3.38 -21.19
CA MET A 524 17.91 -4.41 -20.31
C MET A 524 18.06 -3.89 -18.88
N ASP A 525 18.63 -2.71 -18.69
CA ASP A 525 18.82 -2.08 -17.38
C ASP A 525 17.47 -1.82 -16.67
N LEU A 526 16.47 -1.33 -17.42
CA LEU A 526 15.10 -1.17 -16.92
C LEU A 526 14.49 -2.53 -16.52
N SER A 527 14.55 -3.53 -17.41
CA SER A 527 14.03 -4.87 -17.13
C SER A 527 14.69 -5.49 -15.91
N CYS A 528 16.01 -5.38 -15.78
CA CYS A 528 16.76 -5.84 -14.61
C CYS A 528 16.31 -5.11 -13.34
N SER A 529 16.13 -3.80 -13.39
CA SER A 529 15.71 -3.01 -12.22
C SER A 529 14.32 -3.41 -11.71
N LEU A 530 13.40 -3.78 -12.62
CA LEU A 530 12.05 -4.26 -12.27
C LEU A 530 12.02 -5.72 -11.81
N THR A 531 12.95 -6.55 -12.29
CA THR A 531 12.96 -8.01 -12.04
C THR A 531 13.97 -8.46 -10.96
N ASN A 532 14.88 -7.57 -10.55
CA ASN A 532 15.89 -7.87 -9.52
C ASN A 532 15.27 -7.86 -8.11
N ARG A 533 14.62 -8.97 -7.78
CA ARG A 533 14.00 -9.22 -6.49
C ARG A 533 14.15 -10.68 -6.07
N ARG A 534 13.86 -10.95 -4.80
CA ARG A 534 13.84 -12.31 -4.25
C ARG A 534 12.50 -12.96 -4.59
N TYR A 535 12.45 -13.87 -5.56
CA TYR A 535 11.21 -14.53 -5.99
C TYR A 535 10.54 -15.42 -4.91
N THR A 536 11.21 -15.65 -3.78
CA THR A 536 10.68 -16.38 -2.61
C THR A 536 9.94 -15.48 -1.62
N GLU A 537 9.93 -14.17 -1.86
CA GLU A 537 9.31 -13.12 -1.04
C GLU A 537 8.53 -12.19 -1.97
N LYS A 538 7.39 -11.66 -1.52
CA LYS A 538 6.54 -10.81 -2.36
C LYS A 538 6.93 -9.33 -2.21
N CYS A 539 6.82 -8.56 -3.29
CA CYS A 539 6.96 -7.10 -3.21
C CYS A 539 5.76 -6.35 -3.79
N ILE A 540 5.54 -5.14 -3.26
CA ILE A 540 4.66 -4.13 -3.85
C ILE A 540 5.50 -3.21 -4.71
N SER A 541 5.15 -3.14 -5.99
CA SER A 541 5.79 -2.27 -6.97
C SER A 541 5.01 -0.96 -7.14
N TYR A 542 5.71 0.13 -7.41
CA TYR A 542 5.13 1.44 -7.68
C TYR A 542 6.13 2.28 -8.48
N ALA A 543 5.62 3.14 -9.37
CA ALA A 543 6.47 3.95 -10.25
C ALA A 543 6.95 5.23 -9.57
N GLU A 544 6.12 5.78 -8.68
CA GLU A 544 6.35 6.98 -7.88
C GLU A 544 5.50 6.87 -6.61
N SER A 545 5.98 7.44 -5.51
CA SER A 545 5.33 7.45 -4.19
C SER A 545 5.14 8.86 -3.65
N HIS A 546 4.63 8.93 -2.42
CA HIS A 546 4.59 10.17 -1.66
C HIS A 546 5.98 10.79 -1.42
N ASP A 547 7.07 10.01 -1.35
CA ASP A 547 8.42 10.55 -1.13
C ASP A 547 8.88 11.45 -2.28
N GLN A 548 8.68 11.03 -3.53
CA GLN A 548 8.94 11.89 -4.70
C GLN A 548 7.97 13.06 -4.79
N SER A 549 6.80 12.92 -4.17
CA SER A 549 5.81 13.99 -4.14
C SER A 549 6.20 15.08 -3.14
N ILE A 550 6.93 14.75 -2.07
CA ILE A 550 7.29 15.66 -0.97
C ILE A 550 8.72 16.24 -1.20
N VAL A 551 9.00 17.42 -0.64
CA VAL A 551 10.32 18.09 -0.69
C VAL A 551 10.83 18.51 -2.07
N GLY A 552 9.92 18.94 -2.95
CA GLY A 552 10.30 19.68 -4.16
C GLY A 552 10.95 18.83 -5.25
N ASP A 553 10.80 17.51 -5.19
CA ASP A 553 10.89 16.68 -6.39
C ASP A 553 9.56 16.76 -7.18
N LYS A 554 9.58 16.31 -8.44
CA LYS A 554 8.42 16.42 -9.35
C LYS A 554 7.72 15.08 -9.50
N THR A 555 6.40 15.09 -9.75
CA THR A 555 5.71 13.87 -10.22
C THR A 555 6.27 13.42 -11.57
N ILE A 556 6.12 12.15 -11.95
CA ILE A 556 6.51 11.64 -13.27
C ILE A 556 5.84 12.48 -14.38
N ALA A 557 4.56 12.81 -14.21
CA ALA A 557 3.84 13.66 -15.14
C ALA A 557 4.50 15.03 -15.30
N PHE A 558 4.92 15.66 -14.20
CA PHE A 558 5.57 16.97 -14.23
C PHE A 558 7.04 16.90 -14.69
N PHE A 559 7.73 15.77 -14.54
CA PHE A 559 9.01 15.52 -15.22
C PHE A 559 8.85 15.43 -16.75
N LEU A 560 7.80 14.76 -17.20
CA LEU A 560 7.56 14.52 -18.62
C LEU A 560 7.06 15.76 -19.36
N MET A 561 6.24 16.59 -18.72
CA MET A 561 5.48 17.67 -19.37
C MET A 561 5.75 19.07 -18.79
N ASP A 562 6.33 19.18 -17.59
CA ASP A 562 6.65 20.43 -16.90
C ASP A 562 5.53 21.49 -17.01
N LYS A 563 5.88 22.75 -17.29
CA LYS A 563 4.92 23.86 -17.39
C LYS A 563 3.97 23.75 -18.59
N GLU A 564 4.26 22.92 -19.60
CA GLU A 564 3.32 22.73 -20.70
C GLU A 564 2.00 22.13 -20.21
N MET A 565 1.97 21.45 -19.05
CA MET A 565 0.74 20.94 -18.45
C MET A 565 -0.31 22.05 -18.21
N TYR A 566 0.10 23.29 -17.91
CA TYR A 566 -0.84 24.36 -17.60
C TYR A 566 -1.61 24.89 -18.81
N SER A 567 -1.05 24.76 -20.02
CA SER A 567 -1.64 25.29 -21.26
C SER A 567 -1.93 24.22 -22.31
N GLY A 568 -1.29 23.05 -22.23
CA GLY A 568 -1.33 21.99 -23.23
C GLY A 568 -2.30 20.84 -22.91
N MET A 569 -2.92 20.83 -21.72
CA MET A 569 -3.81 19.75 -21.30
C MET A 569 -5.25 19.88 -21.82
N SER A 570 -5.56 20.86 -22.67
CA SER A 570 -6.89 20.97 -23.29
C SER A 570 -7.07 19.96 -24.43
N CYS A 571 -8.25 19.36 -24.51
CA CYS A 571 -8.71 18.54 -25.63
C CYS A 571 -9.30 19.40 -26.77
N LEU A 572 -9.46 20.71 -26.59
CA LEU A 572 -10.01 21.62 -27.61
C LEU A 572 -8.98 22.03 -28.67
N THR A 573 -7.71 21.73 -28.42
CA THR A 573 -6.59 21.94 -29.31
C THR A 573 -5.82 20.64 -29.43
N ASP A 574 -5.11 20.45 -30.54
CA ASP A 574 -4.16 19.36 -30.67
C ASP A 574 -3.09 19.46 -29.58
N ALA A 575 -2.66 18.31 -29.06
CA ALA A 575 -1.59 18.26 -28.08
C ALA A 575 -0.26 18.61 -28.75
N SER A 576 0.65 19.24 -27.98
CA SER A 576 2.02 19.39 -28.43
C SER A 576 2.74 18.02 -28.41
N PRO A 577 3.83 17.85 -29.16
CA PRO A 577 4.66 16.64 -29.08
C PRO A 577 5.13 16.31 -27.66
N THR A 578 5.35 17.33 -26.80
CA THR A 578 5.69 17.16 -25.39
C THR A 578 4.54 16.53 -24.59
N ILE A 579 3.31 17.01 -24.79
CA ILE A 579 2.13 16.46 -24.10
C ILE A 579 1.81 15.05 -24.60
N ASP A 580 1.90 14.79 -25.90
CA ASP A 580 1.70 13.45 -26.46
C ASP A 580 2.75 12.47 -25.91
N ARG A 581 4.03 12.86 -25.89
CA ARG A 581 5.11 12.09 -25.26
C ARG A 581 4.79 11.81 -23.78
N GLY A 582 4.39 12.84 -23.05
CA GLY A 582 4.19 12.74 -21.60
C GLY A 582 3.01 11.85 -21.22
N ILE A 583 1.88 11.96 -21.91
CA ILE A 583 0.73 11.08 -21.67
C ILE A 583 1.06 9.63 -22.03
N ALA A 584 1.76 9.40 -23.14
CA ALA A 584 2.16 8.05 -23.55
C ALA A 584 3.14 7.41 -22.55
N LEU A 585 4.21 8.11 -22.18
CA LEU A 585 5.22 7.58 -21.26
C LEU A 585 4.69 7.43 -19.83
N HIS A 586 3.80 8.31 -19.35
CA HIS A 586 3.16 8.14 -18.03
C HIS A 586 2.44 6.79 -17.94
N LYS A 587 1.58 6.48 -18.91
CA LYS A 587 0.88 5.19 -19.02
C LYS A 587 1.85 4.01 -19.10
N MET A 588 2.87 4.10 -19.95
CA MET A 588 3.84 3.02 -20.14
C MET A 588 4.67 2.74 -18.88
N ILE A 589 5.14 3.79 -18.19
CA ILE A 589 5.94 3.69 -16.97
C ILE A 589 5.13 3.03 -15.85
N HIS A 590 3.90 3.50 -15.64
CA HIS A 590 3.00 2.94 -14.63
C HIS A 590 2.71 1.46 -14.93
N PHE A 591 2.42 1.13 -16.19
CA PHE A 591 2.02 -0.22 -16.55
C PHE A 591 3.15 -1.25 -16.56
N ILE A 592 4.34 -0.90 -17.07
CA ILE A 592 5.48 -1.82 -17.01
C ILE A 592 5.90 -2.08 -15.57
N THR A 593 5.77 -1.05 -14.71
CA THR A 593 6.04 -1.17 -13.27
C THR A 593 5.07 -2.15 -12.62
N MET A 594 3.77 -2.02 -12.87
CA MET A 594 2.76 -2.96 -12.38
C MET A 594 3.01 -4.39 -12.87
N ALA A 595 3.20 -4.59 -14.18
CA ALA A 595 3.24 -5.91 -14.77
C ALA A 595 4.54 -6.70 -14.46
N LEU A 596 5.67 -5.99 -14.38
CA LEU A 596 6.99 -6.62 -14.25
C LEU A 596 7.62 -6.47 -12.85
N GLY A 597 7.24 -5.43 -12.11
CA GLY A 597 7.92 -4.99 -10.89
C GLY A 597 7.68 -5.83 -9.63
N GLY A 598 6.56 -6.55 -9.52
CA GLY A 598 6.26 -7.28 -8.29
C GLY A 598 4.99 -8.14 -8.29
N GLU A 599 4.51 -8.43 -7.07
CA GLU A 599 3.34 -9.26 -6.76
C GLU A 599 2.16 -8.45 -6.18
N GLY A 600 2.31 -7.12 -6.18
CA GLY A 600 1.29 -6.14 -5.88
C GLY A 600 1.67 -4.79 -6.48
N TYR A 601 0.72 -3.86 -6.51
CA TYR A 601 0.89 -2.53 -7.09
C TYR A 601 0.42 -1.45 -6.13
N LEU A 602 1.10 -0.30 -6.12
CA LEU A 602 0.72 0.87 -5.34
C LEU A 602 0.75 2.14 -6.21
N ASN A 603 -0.22 3.02 -5.97
CA ASN A 603 -0.29 4.36 -6.55
C ASN A 603 -0.63 5.39 -5.47
N PHE A 604 0.09 6.51 -5.43
CA PHE A 604 -0.18 7.62 -4.52
C PHE A 604 -1.21 8.60 -5.10
N MET A 605 -2.09 9.12 -4.23
CA MET A 605 -3.25 9.92 -4.62
C MET A 605 -2.98 11.06 -5.63
N GLY A 606 -3.62 10.96 -6.79
CA GLY A 606 -3.53 11.88 -7.91
C GLY A 606 -2.55 11.48 -9.01
N ASN A 607 -1.60 10.58 -8.73
CA ASN A 607 -0.61 10.16 -9.72
C ASN A 607 -1.25 9.30 -10.81
N GLU A 608 -2.40 8.66 -10.54
CA GLU A 608 -3.17 7.85 -11.50
C GLU A 608 -3.66 8.64 -12.71
N PHE A 609 -3.88 9.94 -12.53
CA PHE A 609 -4.27 10.84 -13.62
C PHE A 609 -3.18 11.82 -14.01
N GLY A 610 -1.95 11.63 -13.52
CA GLY A 610 -0.84 12.53 -13.77
C GLY A 610 -1.08 13.92 -13.18
N HIS A 611 -1.43 13.99 -11.89
CA HIS A 611 -1.57 15.27 -11.19
C HIS A 611 -0.31 16.13 -11.39
N PRO A 612 -0.46 17.41 -11.76
CA PRO A 612 0.68 18.28 -12.03
C PRO A 612 1.41 18.66 -10.73
N GLU A 613 2.53 19.37 -10.86
CA GLU A 613 3.24 20.01 -9.76
C GLU A 613 3.90 19.03 -8.77
N TRP A 614 3.82 19.31 -7.47
CA TRP A 614 4.39 18.55 -6.36
C TRP A 614 3.56 18.79 -5.08
N ILE A 615 3.87 18.08 -4.01
CA ILE A 615 3.29 18.24 -2.67
C ILE A 615 4.21 19.07 -1.80
N ASP A 616 3.63 20.05 -1.12
CA ASP A 616 4.33 20.81 -0.10
C ASP A 616 3.38 21.19 1.02
N PHE A 617 3.75 20.85 2.24
CA PHE A 617 2.96 21.12 3.43
C PHE A 617 3.22 22.54 3.93
N PRO A 618 2.25 23.14 4.67
CA PRO A 618 2.46 24.42 5.31
C PRO A 618 3.69 24.41 6.23
N ARG A 619 4.67 25.27 5.93
CA ARG A 619 5.90 25.44 6.70
C ARG A 619 6.43 26.86 6.55
N GLU A 620 7.35 27.27 7.42
CA GLU A 620 7.97 28.59 7.34
C GLU A 620 8.50 28.92 5.93
N GLY A 621 9.21 27.96 5.30
CA GLY A 621 9.84 28.17 4.00
C GLY A 621 8.89 28.29 2.80
N ASN A 622 7.57 28.17 2.96
CA ASN A 622 6.57 28.48 1.94
C ASN A 622 5.49 29.46 2.44
N GLY A 623 5.77 30.16 3.54
CA GLY A 623 4.82 31.11 4.13
C GLY A 623 3.56 30.44 4.69
N TRP A 624 3.66 29.20 5.18
CA TRP A 624 2.53 28.43 5.73
C TRP A 624 1.42 28.16 4.70
N SER A 625 1.78 28.01 3.43
CA SER A 625 0.84 27.81 2.34
C SER A 625 0.26 26.40 2.31
N TYR A 626 -1.04 26.31 2.08
CA TYR A 626 -1.75 25.06 1.80
C TYR A 626 -1.95 24.81 0.30
N GLU A 627 -1.45 25.70 -0.57
CA GLU A 627 -1.73 25.67 -2.02
C GLU A 627 -1.29 24.37 -2.71
N LYS A 628 -0.22 23.74 -2.21
CA LYS A 628 0.30 22.45 -2.70
C LYS A 628 -0.05 21.27 -1.80
N CYS A 629 -0.77 21.51 -0.70
CA CYS A 629 -1.24 20.49 0.23
C CYS A 629 -2.72 20.14 -0.07
N ARG A 630 -3.00 19.81 -1.34
CA ARG A 630 -4.35 19.56 -1.88
C ARG A 630 -4.30 18.65 -3.11
N ARG A 631 -5.44 18.09 -3.54
CA ARG A 631 -5.62 17.30 -4.78
C ARG A 631 -6.63 17.96 -5.72
N GLN A 632 -6.19 18.30 -6.93
CA GLN A 632 -6.99 19.04 -7.91
C GLN A 632 -7.96 18.12 -8.70
N TRP A 633 -8.96 17.54 -8.04
CA TRP A 633 -9.92 16.60 -8.65
C TRP A 633 -10.68 17.20 -9.85
N THR A 634 -10.86 18.53 -9.86
CA THR A 634 -11.46 19.23 -11.00
C THR A 634 -10.70 19.00 -12.32
N LEU A 635 -9.40 18.71 -12.27
CA LEU A 635 -8.59 18.45 -13.46
C LEU A 635 -9.00 17.15 -14.16
N VAL A 636 -9.28 16.10 -13.39
CA VAL A 636 -9.69 14.78 -13.93
C VAL A 636 -11.19 14.74 -14.24
N ASP A 637 -12.02 15.47 -13.49
CA ASP A 637 -13.47 15.52 -13.69
C ASP A 637 -13.91 16.36 -14.89
N THR A 638 -13.03 17.24 -15.39
CA THR A 638 -13.38 18.16 -16.49
C THR A 638 -13.14 17.52 -17.86
N ASP A 639 -14.22 17.25 -18.59
CA ASP A 639 -14.19 16.55 -19.88
C ASP A 639 -13.31 17.16 -20.97
N HIS A 640 -13.10 18.48 -20.98
CA HIS A 640 -12.27 19.13 -22.00
C HIS A 640 -10.77 19.11 -21.65
N LEU A 641 -10.36 18.44 -20.58
CA LEU A 641 -8.95 18.25 -20.22
C LEU A 641 -8.49 16.81 -20.47
N ARG A 642 -7.18 16.64 -20.62
CA ARG A 642 -6.52 15.37 -20.99
C ARG A 642 -6.20 14.45 -19.81
N TYR A 643 -6.33 14.92 -18.56
CA TYR A 643 -6.09 14.10 -17.35
C TYR A 643 -6.97 12.86 -17.30
N LYS A 644 -8.20 12.95 -17.82
CA LYS A 644 -9.15 11.83 -17.93
C LYS A 644 -8.59 10.63 -18.72
N PHE A 645 -7.66 10.86 -19.64
CA PHE A 645 -7.05 9.80 -20.46
C PHE A 645 -6.10 8.92 -19.65
N MET A 646 -5.25 9.53 -18.82
CA MET A 646 -4.37 8.81 -17.88
C MET A 646 -5.22 8.07 -16.83
N ASN A 647 -6.25 8.73 -16.26
CA ASN A 647 -7.16 8.07 -15.32
C ASN A 647 -7.91 6.88 -15.94
N ALA A 648 -8.38 7.02 -17.18
CA ALA A 648 -9.09 5.94 -17.87
C ALA A 648 -8.16 4.74 -18.11
N PHE A 649 -6.90 4.99 -18.43
CA PHE A 649 -5.89 3.95 -18.61
C PHE A 649 -5.55 3.26 -17.28
N ASP A 650 -5.37 4.01 -16.18
CA ASP A 650 -5.14 3.45 -14.85
C ASP A 650 -6.28 2.50 -14.42
N ARG A 651 -7.54 2.93 -14.62
CA ARG A 651 -8.71 2.08 -14.41
C ARG A 651 -8.66 0.80 -15.24
N ALA A 652 -8.37 0.91 -16.53
CA ALA A 652 -8.31 -0.24 -17.44
C ALA A 652 -7.15 -1.20 -17.09
N MET A 653 -6.01 -0.65 -16.66
CA MET A 653 -4.85 -1.40 -16.18
C MET A 653 -5.19 -2.22 -14.93
N ASN A 654 -5.84 -1.62 -13.94
CA ASN A 654 -6.29 -2.32 -12.73
C ASN A 654 -7.36 -3.37 -13.04
N ALA A 655 -8.31 -3.06 -13.94
CA ALA A 655 -9.32 -4.03 -14.40
C ALA A 655 -8.71 -5.22 -15.16
N LEU A 656 -7.61 -5.01 -15.90
CA LEU A 656 -6.89 -6.08 -16.58
C LEU A 656 -6.30 -7.08 -15.58
N ASP A 657 -5.67 -6.61 -14.50
CA ASP A 657 -5.18 -7.50 -13.44
C ASP A 657 -6.33 -8.18 -12.69
N ASP A 658 -7.45 -7.50 -12.46
CA ASP A 658 -8.61 -8.13 -11.84
C ASP A 658 -9.11 -9.33 -12.66
N LYS A 659 -9.12 -9.20 -13.99
CA LYS A 659 -9.54 -10.25 -14.93
C LYS A 659 -8.51 -11.37 -15.11
N PHE A 660 -7.23 -11.04 -15.25
CA PHE A 660 -6.17 -12.01 -15.62
C PHE A 660 -5.24 -12.40 -14.48
N SER A 661 -5.34 -11.73 -13.32
CA SER A 661 -4.58 -12.01 -12.09
C SER A 661 -3.05 -12.10 -12.29
N PHE A 662 -2.49 -11.29 -13.20
CA PHE A 662 -1.08 -11.40 -13.59
C PHE A 662 -0.11 -11.02 -12.46
N LEU A 663 -0.50 -10.12 -11.55
CA LEU A 663 0.32 -9.78 -10.37
C LEU A 663 0.56 -11.00 -9.46
N SER A 664 -0.45 -11.87 -9.32
CA SER A 664 -0.34 -13.09 -8.51
C SER A 664 0.35 -14.26 -9.22
N SER A 665 0.69 -14.11 -10.52
CA SER A 665 1.32 -15.17 -11.29
C SER A 665 2.83 -15.23 -11.04
N THR A 666 3.33 -16.44 -10.87
CA THR A 666 4.77 -16.75 -10.82
C THR A 666 5.38 -16.90 -12.22
N LYS A 667 4.56 -17.08 -13.27
CA LYS A 667 5.05 -17.10 -14.66
C LYS A 667 5.41 -15.67 -15.06
N GLN A 668 6.71 -15.38 -15.07
CA GLN A 668 7.29 -14.13 -15.54
C GLN A 668 8.50 -14.46 -16.44
N ILE A 669 8.42 -14.08 -17.72
CA ILE A 669 9.48 -14.39 -18.70
C ILE A 669 9.71 -13.15 -19.57
N VAL A 670 10.86 -12.51 -19.43
CA VAL A 670 11.29 -11.45 -20.35
C VAL A 670 11.96 -12.11 -21.56
N SER A 671 11.28 -12.07 -22.69
CA SER A 671 11.73 -12.72 -23.92
C SER A 671 12.63 -11.80 -24.76
N CYS A 672 12.43 -10.49 -24.70
CA CYS A 672 13.18 -9.54 -25.51
C CYS A 672 13.39 -8.22 -24.77
N THR A 673 14.63 -7.73 -24.81
CA THR A 673 15.05 -6.37 -24.43
C THR A 673 15.87 -5.81 -25.59
N ASP A 674 15.19 -5.32 -26.62
CA ASP A 674 15.79 -4.83 -27.86
C ASP A 674 16.25 -3.38 -27.68
N GLU A 675 17.56 -3.19 -27.52
CA GLU A 675 18.15 -1.88 -27.24
C GLU A 675 18.14 -0.95 -28.45
N GLU A 676 18.23 -1.50 -29.67
CA GLU A 676 18.22 -0.70 -30.90
C GLU A 676 16.80 -0.21 -31.18
N ASN A 677 15.83 -1.12 -31.13
CA ASN A 677 14.44 -0.78 -31.38
C ASN A 677 13.71 -0.22 -30.16
N LYS A 678 14.35 -0.18 -28.98
CA LYS A 678 13.74 0.24 -27.71
C LYS A 678 12.45 -0.53 -27.38
N VAL A 679 12.46 -1.84 -27.62
CA VAL A 679 11.30 -2.71 -27.39
C VAL A 679 11.56 -3.68 -26.24
N ILE A 680 10.60 -3.79 -25.32
CA ILE A 680 10.57 -4.83 -24.28
C ILE A 680 9.38 -5.75 -24.56
N VAL A 681 9.63 -7.06 -24.58
CA VAL A 681 8.59 -8.09 -24.73
C VAL A 681 8.70 -9.12 -23.61
N PHE A 682 7.61 -9.33 -22.88
CA PHE A 682 7.57 -10.29 -21.79
C PHE A 682 6.21 -10.97 -21.64
N GLU A 683 6.21 -12.11 -20.96
CA GLU A 683 4.99 -12.79 -20.51
C GLU A 683 4.85 -12.64 -19.00
N ARG A 684 3.64 -12.29 -18.54
CA ARG A 684 3.26 -12.39 -17.12
C ARG A 684 1.89 -13.06 -17.03
N GLY A 685 1.83 -14.21 -16.36
CA GLY A 685 0.65 -15.07 -16.40
C GLY A 685 0.31 -15.50 -17.83
N ASP A 686 -0.94 -15.30 -18.22
CA ASP A 686 -1.48 -15.71 -19.54
C ASP A 686 -1.40 -14.61 -20.61
N LEU A 687 -0.72 -13.51 -20.29
CA LEU A 687 -0.64 -12.31 -21.13
C LEU A 687 0.77 -12.13 -21.71
N VAL A 688 0.81 -11.65 -22.96
CA VAL A 688 2.03 -11.22 -23.65
C VAL A 688 2.02 -9.70 -23.73
N PHE A 689 3.07 -9.06 -23.23
CA PHE A 689 3.22 -7.61 -23.17
C PHE A 689 4.26 -7.14 -24.17
N VAL A 690 3.95 -6.07 -24.91
CA VAL A 690 4.85 -5.44 -25.87
C VAL A 690 4.91 -3.95 -25.57
N PHE A 691 6.08 -3.46 -25.16
CA PHE A 691 6.35 -2.05 -24.90
C PHE A 691 7.33 -1.52 -25.93
N ASN A 692 6.93 -0.51 -26.71
CA ASN A 692 7.80 0.20 -27.63
C ASN A 692 8.11 1.60 -27.07
N PHE A 693 9.29 1.75 -26.46
CA PHE A 693 9.79 3.01 -25.92
C PHE A 693 10.49 3.88 -26.98
N HIS A 694 10.57 3.43 -28.24
CA HIS A 694 11.20 4.23 -29.28
C HIS A 694 10.44 5.55 -29.47
N PRO A 695 11.14 6.69 -29.59
CA PRO A 695 10.49 7.99 -29.70
C PRO A 695 9.65 8.16 -30.99
N GLU A 696 10.11 7.58 -32.11
CA GLU A 696 9.49 7.81 -33.43
C GLU A 696 9.11 6.54 -34.23
N ASN A 697 9.84 5.43 -34.10
CA ASN A 697 9.68 4.27 -34.97
C ASN A 697 8.46 3.42 -34.63
N THR A 698 7.68 3.14 -35.67
CA THR A 698 6.60 2.15 -35.67
C THR A 698 7.11 0.88 -36.33
N TYR A 699 6.90 -0.26 -35.69
CA TYR A 699 7.29 -1.56 -36.21
C TYR A 699 6.07 -2.33 -36.70
N ASP A 700 5.99 -2.55 -38.01
CA ASP A 700 4.97 -3.40 -38.63
C ASP A 700 5.48 -4.84 -38.74
N GLY A 701 4.67 -5.79 -38.30
CA GLY A 701 5.01 -7.21 -38.30
C GLY A 701 6.13 -7.60 -37.34
N TYR A 702 6.31 -6.87 -36.23
CA TYR A 702 7.34 -7.17 -35.21
C TYR A 702 7.05 -8.54 -34.59
N LYS A 703 8.03 -9.45 -34.64
CA LYS A 703 7.87 -10.84 -34.20
C LYS A 703 8.06 -10.93 -32.68
N VAL A 704 7.07 -11.48 -31.98
CA VAL A 704 7.07 -11.63 -30.52
C VAL A 704 6.92 -13.10 -30.14
N GLY A 705 7.68 -13.55 -29.14
CA GLY A 705 7.62 -14.92 -28.63
C GLY A 705 6.45 -15.13 -27.66
N CYS A 706 5.88 -16.33 -27.64
CA CYS A 706 4.81 -16.70 -26.71
C CYS A 706 4.84 -18.20 -26.35
N ASP A 707 4.17 -18.55 -25.27
CA ASP A 707 4.12 -19.92 -24.76
C ASP A 707 3.22 -20.85 -25.58
N LEU A 708 1.91 -20.55 -25.62
CA LEU A 708 0.91 -21.43 -26.19
C LEU A 708 0.63 -21.05 -27.64
N PRO A 709 0.48 -22.03 -28.56
CA PRO A 709 0.04 -21.76 -29.92
C PRO A 709 -1.45 -21.43 -29.95
N GLY A 710 -1.89 -20.75 -31.01
CA GLY A 710 -3.29 -20.47 -31.31
C GLY A 710 -3.46 -19.05 -31.85
N LYS A 711 -4.55 -18.42 -31.42
CA LYS A 711 -4.97 -17.08 -31.81
C LYS A 711 -4.84 -16.10 -30.64
N TYR A 712 -4.20 -14.95 -30.87
CA TYR A 712 -4.07 -13.87 -29.88
C TYR A 712 -4.82 -12.61 -30.32
N ARG A 713 -5.39 -11.89 -29.35
CA ARG A 713 -6.06 -10.58 -29.54
C ARG A 713 -5.61 -9.59 -28.48
N VAL A 714 -5.84 -8.31 -28.76
CA VAL A 714 -5.54 -7.20 -27.83
C VAL A 714 -6.39 -7.36 -26.56
N ALA A 715 -5.73 -7.37 -25.41
CA ALA A 715 -6.33 -7.33 -24.08
C ALA A 715 -6.41 -5.90 -23.54
N LEU A 716 -5.37 -5.11 -23.77
CA LEU A 716 -5.28 -3.68 -23.46
C LEU A 716 -4.29 -3.02 -24.42
N ASP A 717 -4.62 -1.82 -24.89
CA ASP A 717 -3.81 -1.03 -25.82
C ASP A 717 -3.77 0.41 -25.36
N SER A 718 -2.58 0.92 -25.00
CA SER A 718 -2.43 2.30 -24.57
C SER A 718 -2.67 3.34 -25.67
N ASP A 719 -2.60 2.95 -26.95
CA ASP A 719 -2.81 3.82 -28.10
C ASP A 719 -4.30 4.06 -28.41
N ALA A 720 -5.22 3.41 -27.70
CA ALA A 720 -6.65 3.62 -27.91
C ALA A 720 -7.07 5.09 -27.65
N TRP A 721 -8.07 5.55 -28.41
CA TRP A 721 -8.57 6.93 -28.33
C TRP A 721 -9.07 7.32 -26.93
N GLU A 722 -9.69 6.38 -26.22
CA GLU A 722 -10.18 6.56 -24.85
C GLU A 722 -9.06 6.79 -23.81
N PHE A 723 -7.83 6.45 -24.17
CA PHE A 723 -6.63 6.72 -23.37
C PHE A 723 -5.78 7.85 -23.96
N GLY A 724 -6.34 8.62 -24.89
CA GLY A 724 -5.65 9.76 -25.53
C GLY A 724 -4.53 9.36 -26.49
N GLY A 725 -4.53 8.12 -26.99
CA GLY A 725 -3.64 7.68 -28.07
C GLY A 725 -4.23 7.96 -29.46
N HIS A 726 -3.62 7.39 -30.50
CA HIS A 726 -3.94 7.67 -31.90
C HIS A 726 -4.77 6.58 -32.61
N GLY A 727 -5.17 5.53 -31.90
CA GLY A 727 -6.05 4.45 -32.37
C GLY A 727 -5.48 3.67 -33.55
N ARG A 728 -4.18 3.40 -33.56
CA ARG A 728 -3.49 2.74 -34.70
C ARG A 728 -3.53 1.22 -34.63
N VAL A 729 -3.73 0.65 -33.44
CA VAL A 729 -3.76 -0.80 -33.22
C VAL A 729 -5.18 -1.33 -33.36
N GLY A 730 -5.39 -2.33 -34.22
CA GLY A 730 -6.71 -2.96 -34.41
C GLY A 730 -7.03 -3.96 -33.30
N HIS A 731 -8.15 -3.77 -32.61
CA HIS A 731 -8.55 -4.60 -31.46
C HIS A 731 -9.21 -5.93 -31.86
N ASP A 732 -9.74 -6.00 -33.09
CA ASP A 732 -10.39 -7.17 -33.69
C ASP A 732 -9.44 -8.05 -34.53
N VAL A 733 -8.17 -7.64 -34.66
CA VAL A 733 -7.17 -8.35 -35.46
C VAL A 733 -6.76 -9.66 -34.78
N ASP A 734 -6.85 -10.76 -35.54
CA ASP A 734 -6.40 -12.07 -35.12
C ASP A 734 -4.89 -12.24 -35.38
N HIS A 735 -4.13 -12.46 -34.31
CA HIS A 735 -2.69 -12.68 -34.38
C HIS A 735 -2.40 -14.19 -34.23
N PHE A 736 -2.19 -14.87 -35.35
CA PHE A 736 -1.94 -16.32 -35.36
C PHE A 736 -0.48 -16.66 -35.05
N THR A 737 -0.28 -17.68 -34.22
CA THR A 737 1.06 -18.14 -33.87
C THR A 737 1.69 -19.00 -34.96
N SER A 738 3.00 -18.90 -35.11
CA SER A 738 3.86 -19.84 -35.84
C SER A 738 4.71 -20.66 -34.85
N PRO A 739 4.91 -21.97 -35.07
CA PRO A 739 5.81 -22.79 -34.26
C PRO A 739 7.28 -22.34 -34.42
N GLU A 740 8.03 -22.33 -33.32
CA GLU A 740 9.44 -21.96 -33.27
C GLU A 740 10.26 -23.10 -32.66
N GLY A 741 10.76 -23.99 -33.51
CA GLY A 741 11.61 -25.10 -33.07
C GLY A 741 10.88 -26.18 -32.28
N ILE A 742 11.57 -26.75 -31.28
CA ILE A 742 11.09 -27.87 -30.46
C ILE A 742 10.92 -27.38 -29.02
N PRO A 743 9.71 -27.54 -28.42
CA PRO A 743 9.48 -27.17 -27.03
C PRO A 743 10.51 -27.82 -26.07
N GLY A 744 11.09 -27.00 -25.19
CA GLY A 744 12.15 -27.44 -24.27
C GLY A 744 13.56 -27.50 -24.84
N VAL A 745 13.78 -27.08 -26.10
CA VAL A 745 15.10 -26.97 -26.74
C VAL A 745 15.37 -25.49 -27.08
N PRO A 746 15.92 -24.70 -26.13
CA PRO A 746 16.03 -23.25 -26.24
C PRO A 746 16.72 -22.75 -27.53
N GLU A 747 17.71 -23.49 -28.02
CA GLU A 747 18.51 -23.14 -29.19
C GLU A 747 17.70 -23.16 -30.50
N THR A 748 16.57 -23.87 -30.52
CA THR A 748 15.69 -23.94 -31.69
C THR A 748 14.52 -22.95 -31.63
N ASN A 749 14.34 -22.31 -30.47
CA ASN A 749 13.20 -21.48 -30.16
C ASN A 749 13.46 -20.01 -30.53
N PHE A 750 12.40 -19.23 -30.72
CA PHE A 750 12.53 -17.78 -30.90
C PHE A 750 12.58 -17.11 -29.53
N ASN A 751 13.73 -16.53 -29.17
CA ASN A 751 13.91 -15.87 -27.87
C ASN A 751 13.52 -16.78 -26.69
N ASN A 752 13.90 -18.06 -26.76
CA ASN A 752 13.55 -19.11 -25.79
C ASN A 752 12.04 -19.40 -25.65
N ARG A 753 11.21 -19.00 -26.63
CA ARG A 753 9.77 -19.26 -26.67
C ARG A 753 9.43 -20.24 -27.81
N PRO A 754 8.57 -21.25 -27.56
CA PRO A 754 8.28 -22.31 -28.53
C PRO A 754 7.33 -21.87 -29.66
N ASN A 755 6.71 -20.70 -29.55
CA ASN A 755 5.82 -20.14 -30.56
C ASN A 755 6.08 -18.63 -30.71
N SER A 756 5.66 -18.05 -31.82
CA SER A 756 5.69 -16.59 -32.03
C SER A 756 4.48 -16.09 -32.80
N PHE A 757 4.14 -14.80 -32.69
CA PHE A 757 3.22 -14.12 -33.60
C PHE A 757 3.79 -12.75 -33.98
N LYS A 758 3.14 -12.05 -34.90
CA LYS A 758 3.57 -10.71 -35.35
C LYS A 758 2.60 -9.66 -34.87
N VAL A 759 3.08 -8.46 -34.57
CA VAL A 759 2.26 -7.33 -34.09
C VAL A 759 2.60 -6.03 -34.82
N LEU A 760 1.64 -5.11 -34.84
CA LEU A 760 1.91 -3.69 -35.07
C LEU A 760 2.29 -3.05 -33.74
N SER A 761 3.43 -2.37 -33.69
CA SER A 761 3.94 -1.72 -32.48
C SER A 761 4.32 -0.26 -32.77
N PRO A 762 3.37 0.68 -32.65
CA PRO A 762 3.65 2.10 -32.84
C PRO A 762 4.59 2.66 -31.76
N ALA A 763 5.27 3.75 -32.09
CA ALA A 763 6.17 4.45 -31.15
C ALA A 763 5.43 4.90 -29.88
N ARG A 764 6.09 4.75 -28.72
CA ARG A 764 5.57 5.08 -27.38
C ARG A 764 4.21 4.44 -27.10
N THR A 765 4.12 3.13 -27.28
CA THR A 765 2.91 2.35 -26.96
C THR A 765 3.24 1.14 -26.11
N CYS A 766 2.26 0.74 -25.29
CA CYS A 766 2.23 -0.57 -24.66
C CYS A 766 0.93 -1.30 -25.01
N VAL A 767 1.07 -2.52 -25.53
CA VAL A 767 -0.04 -3.37 -25.94
C VAL A 767 0.12 -4.74 -25.31
N VAL A 768 -0.99 -5.27 -24.80
CA VAL A 768 -1.07 -6.57 -24.15
C VAL A 768 -1.97 -7.46 -24.97
N TYR A 769 -1.56 -8.72 -25.11
CA TYR A 769 -2.26 -9.71 -25.89
C TYR A 769 -2.65 -10.89 -25.01
N TYR A 770 -3.87 -11.40 -25.20
CA TYR A 770 -4.36 -12.61 -24.57
C TYR A 770 -4.61 -13.69 -25.64
N LYS A 771 -4.42 -14.96 -25.25
CA LYS A 771 -4.80 -16.08 -26.10
C LYS A 771 -6.32 -16.25 -26.08
N VAL A 772 -6.94 -16.30 -27.26
CA VAL A 772 -8.37 -16.59 -27.40
C VAL A 772 -8.65 -18.05 -27.07
N ASP A 773 -9.72 -18.29 -26.30
CA ASP A 773 -10.26 -19.62 -26.07
C ASP A 773 -11.23 -19.98 -27.21
N GLU A 774 -10.72 -20.75 -28.17
CA GLU A 774 -11.45 -21.16 -29.36
C GLU A 774 -12.63 -22.11 -29.03
N SER A 775 -12.58 -22.83 -27.90
CA SER A 775 -13.66 -23.73 -27.49
C SER A 775 -14.91 -22.98 -27.00
N VAL A 776 -14.72 -21.79 -26.44
CA VAL A 776 -15.79 -20.91 -25.95
C VAL A 776 -16.36 -20.04 -27.08
N GLU A 777 -15.54 -19.63 -28.06
CA GLU A 777 -16.03 -18.95 -29.26
C GLU A 777 -16.84 -19.89 -30.16
N GLU A 778 -16.49 -21.17 -30.28
CA GLU A 778 -17.31 -22.13 -31.04
C GLU A 778 -18.68 -22.37 -30.40
N THR A 779 -18.79 -22.40 -29.07
CA THR A 779 -20.09 -22.56 -28.39
C THR A 779 -20.96 -21.31 -28.46
N ASN A 780 -20.37 -20.11 -28.40
CA ASN A 780 -21.09 -18.87 -28.68
C ASN A 780 -21.42 -18.71 -30.17
N GLY A 781 -20.56 -19.18 -31.07
CA GLY A 781 -20.82 -19.26 -32.51
C GLY A 781 -21.94 -20.26 -32.84
N ILE A 782 -22.02 -21.40 -32.16
CA ILE A 782 -23.11 -22.38 -32.28
C ILE A 782 -24.40 -21.82 -31.65
N ASN A 783 -24.33 -21.04 -30.57
CA ASN A 783 -25.50 -20.33 -30.03
C ASN A 783 -25.97 -19.21 -30.98
N VAL A 784 -25.06 -18.50 -31.66
CA VAL A 784 -25.43 -17.47 -32.65
C VAL A 784 -25.96 -18.11 -33.95
N ILE A 785 -25.39 -19.23 -34.39
CA ILE A 785 -25.84 -20.00 -35.55
C ILE A 785 -27.21 -20.63 -35.26
N SER A 786 -27.41 -21.24 -34.09
CA SER A 786 -28.72 -21.79 -33.70
C SER A 786 -29.76 -20.68 -33.52
N VAL A 787 -29.41 -19.52 -32.96
CA VAL A 787 -30.33 -18.37 -32.89
C VAL A 787 -30.62 -17.80 -34.29
N SER A 788 -29.65 -17.77 -35.20
CA SER A 788 -29.89 -17.34 -36.60
C SER A 788 -30.76 -18.32 -37.40
N GLU A 789 -30.60 -19.63 -37.21
CA GLU A 789 -31.46 -20.64 -37.83
C GLU A 789 -32.89 -20.62 -37.24
N THR A 790 -33.03 -20.32 -35.93
CA THR A 790 -34.36 -20.11 -35.32
C THR A 790 -35.01 -18.81 -35.81
N LEU A 791 -34.25 -17.74 -36.03
CA LEU A 791 -34.74 -16.45 -36.53
C LEU A 791 -35.13 -16.50 -38.02
N GLU A 792 -34.44 -17.27 -38.85
CA GLU A 792 -34.84 -17.48 -40.25
C GLU A 792 -36.11 -18.35 -40.36
N MET A 793 -36.31 -19.32 -39.44
CA MET A 793 -37.55 -20.09 -39.37
C MET A 793 -38.74 -19.27 -38.87
N ASP A 794 -38.56 -18.34 -37.92
CA ASP A 794 -39.63 -17.46 -37.43
C ASP A 794 -39.96 -16.30 -38.38
N ALA A 795 -38.98 -15.78 -39.14
CA ALA A 795 -39.22 -14.79 -40.19
C ALA A 795 -40.07 -15.36 -41.35
N SER A 796 -39.97 -16.66 -41.63
CA SER A 796 -40.80 -17.35 -42.63
C SER A 796 -42.26 -17.58 -42.18
N LYS A 797 -42.51 -17.61 -40.86
CA LYS A 797 -43.87 -17.73 -40.28
C LYS A 797 -44.55 -16.38 -40.07
N GLN A 798 -43.80 -15.31 -39.80
CA GLN A 798 -44.36 -13.95 -39.70
C GLN A 798 -44.75 -13.34 -41.05
N LYS A 799 -44.07 -13.70 -42.15
CA LYS A 799 -44.44 -13.22 -43.50
C LYS A 799 -45.81 -13.71 -44.00
N ASN A 800 -46.30 -14.86 -43.51
CA ASN A 800 -47.64 -15.37 -43.87
C ASN A 800 -48.77 -14.83 -42.98
N ALA A 801 -48.45 -14.13 -41.88
CA ALA A 801 -49.45 -13.51 -41.01
C ALA A 801 -49.73 -12.03 -41.38
N GLU A 802 -48.79 -11.34 -42.03
CA GLU A 802 -48.94 -9.93 -42.42
C GLU A 802 -49.75 -9.72 -43.72
N GLU A 803 -49.89 -10.71 -44.59
CA GLU A 803 -50.76 -10.60 -45.79
C GLU A 803 -52.26 -10.75 -45.49
N SER A 804 -52.63 -11.23 -44.29
CA SER A 804 -54.05 -11.37 -43.88
C SER A 804 -54.60 -10.16 -43.10
N ALA A 805 -53.75 -9.24 -42.64
CA ALA A 805 -54.14 -8.08 -41.83
C ALA A 805 -54.42 -6.80 -42.66
N ILE A 806 -54.06 -6.77 -43.95
CA ILE A 806 -54.16 -5.59 -44.81
C ILE A 806 -55.59 -5.35 -45.36
N LEU A 807 -56.55 -6.27 -45.16
CA LEU A 807 -57.92 -6.12 -45.65
C LEU A 807 -58.97 -5.60 -44.64
N ILE A 808 -58.62 -5.38 -43.36
CA ILE A 808 -59.62 -5.10 -42.31
C ILE A 808 -59.55 -3.65 -41.76
N LEU A 809 -58.43 -2.96 -41.91
CA LEU A 809 -58.23 -1.61 -41.37
C LEU A 809 -59.09 -0.48 -42.02
N PRO A 810 -59.43 -0.51 -43.33
CA PRO A 810 -60.23 0.56 -43.93
C PRO A 810 -61.72 0.54 -43.52
N ARG A 811 -62.24 -0.59 -43.02
CA ARG A 811 -63.65 -0.72 -42.59
C ARG A 811 -63.88 -0.19 -41.16
N LEU A 812 -62.94 -0.41 -40.25
CA LEU A 812 -63.06 0.04 -38.85
C LEU A 812 -63.00 1.58 -38.72
N ILE A 813 -62.20 2.25 -39.55
CA ILE A 813 -62.05 3.71 -39.53
C ILE A 813 -63.32 4.43 -40.03
N MET A 814 -64.11 3.79 -40.91
CA MET A 814 -65.39 4.32 -41.38
C MET A 814 -66.50 4.23 -40.33
N GLU A 815 -66.52 3.19 -39.49
CA GLU A 815 -67.52 3.03 -38.42
C GLU A 815 -67.30 3.97 -37.25
N ILE A 816 -66.03 4.21 -36.86
CA ILE A 816 -65.69 5.14 -35.77
C ILE A 816 -66.06 6.60 -36.13
N LYS A 817 -65.85 7.01 -37.39
CA LYS A 817 -66.26 8.34 -37.87
C LYS A 817 -67.79 8.53 -37.93
N LYS A 818 -68.56 7.45 -38.09
CA LYS A 818 -70.03 7.47 -38.05
C LYS A 818 -70.58 7.65 -36.64
N ILE A 819 -69.89 7.12 -35.63
CA ILE A 819 -70.28 7.23 -34.21
C ILE A 819 -69.97 8.62 -33.64
N HIS A 820 -68.82 9.20 -33.99
CA HIS A 820 -68.42 10.52 -33.50
C HIS A 820 -69.33 11.67 -34.00
N LYS A 821 -69.92 11.53 -35.19
CA LYS A 821 -70.85 12.52 -35.77
C LYS A 821 -72.26 12.46 -35.16
N LYS A 822 -72.60 11.38 -34.44
CA LYS A 822 -73.93 11.16 -33.83
C LYS A 822 -74.03 11.64 -32.38
N LEU A 823 -72.89 11.91 -31.72
CA LEU A 823 -72.81 12.37 -30.32
C LEU A 823 -72.78 13.90 -30.14
N MET A 824 -72.64 14.68 -31.22
CA MET A 824 -72.50 16.15 -31.16
C MET A 824 -73.80 16.93 -31.38
N THR A 825 -74.98 16.31 -31.35
CA THR A 825 -76.27 17.00 -31.60
C THR A 825 -77.39 16.59 -30.64
N VAL A 826 -77.23 16.85 -29.33
CA VAL A 826 -78.38 17.12 -28.42
C VAL A 826 -77.97 18.15 -27.36
N THR A 827 -78.81 19.15 -27.21
CA THR A 827 -78.81 20.48 -26.54
C THR A 827 -78.39 20.67 -25.04
N PRO A 828 -78.11 21.93 -24.61
CA PRO A 828 -77.75 22.40 -23.23
C PRO A 828 -78.95 23.10 -22.49
N PRO A 829 -78.85 24.01 -21.46
CA PRO A 829 -78.01 24.17 -20.23
C PRO A 829 -78.83 24.49 -18.91
N VAL A 830 -78.30 24.31 -17.67
CA VAL A 830 -78.76 25.04 -16.42
C VAL A 830 -77.61 25.21 -15.38
N SER A 831 -77.74 26.25 -14.52
CA SER A 831 -76.78 27.07 -13.75
C SER A 831 -76.40 26.70 -12.28
N MET A 832 -75.26 27.29 -11.83
CA MET A 832 -74.91 27.93 -10.52
C MET A 832 -75.25 27.29 -9.14
N ARG A 833 -74.22 27.08 -8.28
CA ARG A 833 -74.01 27.76 -6.96
C ARG A 833 -72.78 27.26 -6.15
N ASN A 834 -72.14 28.21 -5.43
CA ASN A 834 -71.21 28.15 -4.27
C ASN A 834 -69.77 27.64 -4.53
N CYS A 835 -68.64 28.36 -4.47
CA CYS A 835 -68.12 29.57 -3.77
C CYS A 835 -67.54 29.37 -2.35
N LYS A 836 -66.19 29.50 -2.28
CA LYS A 836 -65.31 30.12 -1.26
C LYS A 836 -65.15 29.50 0.16
N LYS A 837 -63.89 29.11 0.44
CA LYS A 837 -63.06 29.17 1.69
C LYS A 837 -62.07 27.99 1.57
N MET A 838 -60.75 28.08 1.68
CA MET A 838 -59.84 29.00 2.35
C MET A 838 -58.54 29.06 1.53
N GLU A 839 -58.14 30.27 1.12
CA GLU A 839 -56.83 30.53 0.53
C GLU A 839 -56.37 31.88 1.08
N GLN A 840 -55.94 31.86 2.34
CA GLN A 840 -55.40 33.03 3.04
C GLN A 840 -54.62 32.56 4.27
N SER A 841 -53.37 32.15 4.07
CA SER A 841 -52.28 32.13 5.07
C SER A 841 -51.01 31.56 4.43
N ARG A 842 -50.44 32.28 3.45
CA ARG A 842 -49.07 32.03 2.96
C ARG A 842 -48.61 33.19 2.06
N LYS A 843 -48.36 34.35 2.68
CA LYS A 843 -47.46 35.41 2.21
C LYS A 843 -47.39 36.49 3.29
N VAL A 844 -46.21 37.10 3.43
CA VAL A 844 -45.79 38.15 4.39
C VAL A 844 -45.18 37.61 5.68
N LEU A 845 -43.89 37.28 5.62
CA LEU A 845 -42.85 37.89 6.46
C LEU A 845 -41.46 37.40 6.01
N LYS A 846 -41.01 37.96 4.87
CA LYS A 846 -39.61 38.37 4.68
C LYS A 846 -39.58 39.84 5.07
N ASN A 847 -38.85 40.19 6.13
CA ASN A 847 -38.09 41.44 6.32
C ASN A 847 -37.89 41.74 7.81
N GLN A 848 -36.77 41.28 8.36
CA GLN A 848 -35.94 42.13 9.23
C GLN A 848 -34.50 41.58 9.23
N GLN A 849 -33.58 42.43 8.78
CA GLN A 849 -32.13 42.28 8.82
C GLN A 849 -31.58 42.49 10.24
N LEU A 850 -30.31 42.11 10.41
CA LEU A 850 -29.33 42.55 11.43
C LEU A 850 -29.47 41.98 12.86
N LEU A 851 -28.61 41.00 13.18
CA LEU A 851 -27.60 41.03 14.28
C LEU A 851 -27.02 39.62 14.53
N CYS A 852 -25.81 39.39 14.02
CA CYS A 852 -24.70 38.53 14.45
C CYS A 852 -23.89 38.06 13.24
#